data_AF-A0AAE0QJJ6-F1
#
_entry.id   AF-A0AAE0QJJ6-F1
#
_cell.length_a   1.000
_cell.length_b   1.000
_cell.length_c   1.000
_cell.angle_alpha   90.00
_cell.angle_beta   90.00
_cell.angle_gamma   90.00
#
_symmetry.space_group_name_H-M   'P 1'
#
loop_
_entity.id
_entity.type
_entity.pdbx_description
1 polymer ?
#
loop_
_entity_poly.entity_id
_entity_poly.type
_entity_poly.pdbx_seq_one_letter_code
_entity_poly.pdbx_strand_id
1 'polypeptide(L)'
;HSSAGVQGIRMVQKSVVISLALLLIASVATFLGVFFGYRGKHSSVSTERSYTYAAVAADAGPCSEVGRDILLKGGSAVDAAIAGLLCVGLMNAHSMGIGGGLFLTIYNATTVMDQLSEEVKQESPWTMMFADDIVICSESREQLEENLERWRFVLERRGMKVSRSKTEYMCVNEREGSGTVRLQGEEVKKVQEFKYLGSTVQSNGECGKEVKKRVQAGRVETIDARETAPCNSSWDMFGNSTELSQKGGLSIAVPGEIRGYELAHQRHGKLAWNDLFTPSIKLARNGFRVGKALAGAIYSNRNTILSDKTLCSVFCNTNGEILKENDTITFLKLADTYQQIAEKGANAFYSGSIAENLVTDIKNAGGIITMEDLLNYTALLDENPLKVPVSEFTMFVPNAPSSGPILTFILNVLKGYNLTSDSISNTEKKTLTYHRIMEAFKFAYAKRSVLGDPKFLNISDFIQNITAKSFADSIRQKITDNTTHNQSYYEPEYFLPENHGTSHISVVDADGNAVAATSTINMYFGSKVMSPSTGVLLNNEMDDFSSPLIINGYGVPPSPNNFIVPYKRPMSSMCPAILLDKNNKVKLVVGGSGGTKITTSVALVILNSLFFNYDLKKAVSDPRIHHQLNPAFTMLEPNFDTAVIEGLVKKNHLIEVLTSIGAVVQAILQEENHLYAESDPRKGGYAAGY
;
A
#
# COMPACT_ATOMS: atom_id res chain seq x y z
N HIS A 1 -4.24 -32.98 -91.98
CA HIS A 1 -4.74 -31.82 -91.21
C HIS A 1 -4.34 -31.96 -89.74
N SER A 2 -3.13 -31.51 -89.39
CA SER A 2 -2.48 -31.73 -88.09
C SER A 2 -2.08 -30.40 -87.42
N SER A 3 -3.02 -29.46 -87.28
CA SER A 3 -2.78 -28.20 -86.54
C SER A 3 -3.89 -27.81 -85.56
N ALA A 4 -5.02 -28.53 -85.51
CA ALA A 4 -6.13 -28.21 -84.60
C ALA A 4 -5.98 -28.79 -83.18
N GLY A 5 -5.27 -29.91 -83.01
CA GLY A 5 -5.15 -30.60 -81.71
C GLY A 5 -4.16 -29.96 -80.71
N VAL A 6 -3.17 -29.20 -81.19
CA VAL A 6 -2.11 -28.62 -80.34
C VAL A 6 -2.51 -27.25 -79.75
N GLN A 7 -3.43 -26.52 -80.41
CA GLN A 7 -3.97 -25.27 -79.87
C GLN A 7 -4.97 -25.49 -78.73
N GLY A 8 -5.79 -26.54 -78.78
CA GLY A 8 -6.76 -26.88 -77.73
C GLY A 8 -6.09 -27.22 -76.39
N ILE A 9 -5.00 -27.99 -76.41
CA ILE A 9 -4.28 -28.42 -75.20
C ILE A 9 -3.56 -27.24 -74.52
N ARG A 10 -2.97 -26.32 -75.31
CA ARG A 10 -2.36 -25.08 -74.77
C ARG A 10 -3.38 -24.12 -74.17
N MET A 11 -4.60 -24.08 -74.73
CA MET A 11 -5.68 -23.22 -74.22
C MET A 11 -6.22 -23.76 -72.89
N VAL A 12 -6.42 -25.09 -72.79
CA VAL A 12 -6.85 -25.75 -71.55
C VAL A 12 -5.79 -25.61 -70.45
N GLN A 13 -4.50 -25.78 -70.77
CA GLN A 13 -3.42 -25.56 -69.79
C GLN A 13 -3.37 -24.11 -69.28
N LYS A 14 -3.55 -23.11 -70.16
CA LYS A 14 -3.62 -21.70 -69.72
C LYS A 14 -4.83 -21.43 -68.83
N SER A 15 -6.00 -21.96 -69.18
CA SER A 15 -7.21 -21.80 -68.36
C SER A 15 -7.11 -22.49 -66.99
N VAL A 16 -6.45 -23.65 -66.92
CA VAL A 16 -6.19 -24.35 -65.64
C VAL A 16 -5.20 -23.59 -64.77
N VAL A 17 -4.12 -23.05 -65.36
CA VAL A 17 -3.13 -22.23 -64.62
C VAL A 17 -3.75 -20.93 -64.11
N ILE A 18 -4.58 -20.27 -64.92
CA ILE A 18 -5.31 -19.06 -64.51
C ILE A 18 -6.32 -19.39 -63.38
N SER A 19 -7.02 -20.52 -63.48
CA SER A 19 -7.97 -20.95 -62.44
C SER A 19 -7.27 -21.29 -61.12
N LEU A 20 -6.11 -21.95 -61.17
CA LEU A 20 -5.29 -22.23 -59.99
C LEU A 20 -4.70 -20.95 -59.37
N ALA A 21 -4.27 -19.99 -60.19
CA ALA A 21 -3.80 -18.70 -59.70
C ALA A 21 -4.92 -17.90 -59.03
N LEU A 22 -6.13 -17.89 -59.60
CA LEU A 22 -7.30 -17.23 -59.02
C LEU A 22 -7.73 -17.90 -57.70
N LEU A 23 -7.69 -19.24 -57.62
CA LEU A 23 -7.94 -19.98 -56.39
C LEU A 23 -6.92 -19.65 -55.29
N LEU A 24 -5.64 -19.54 -55.66
CA LEU A 24 -4.58 -19.16 -54.72
C LEU A 24 -4.80 -17.73 -54.19
N ILE A 25 -5.11 -16.78 -55.09
CA ILE A 25 -5.41 -15.39 -54.70
C ILE A 25 -6.65 -15.33 -53.80
N ALA A 26 -7.70 -16.07 -54.13
CA ALA A 26 -8.90 -16.16 -53.29
C ALA A 26 -8.59 -16.78 -51.92
N SER A 27 -7.76 -17.83 -51.85
CA SER A 27 -7.35 -18.43 -50.57
C SER A 27 -6.50 -17.49 -49.72
N VAL A 28 -5.61 -16.71 -50.34
CA VAL A 28 -4.76 -15.73 -49.64
C VAL A 28 -5.61 -14.54 -49.19
N ALA A 29 -6.54 -14.06 -50.01
CA ALA A 29 -7.48 -13.01 -49.63
C ALA A 29 -8.43 -13.45 -48.50
N THR A 30 -8.88 -14.72 -48.52
CA THR A 30 -9.69 -15.30 -47.44
C THR A 30 -8.86 -15.49 -46.17
N PHE A 31 -7.62 -15.97 -46.29
CA PHE A 31 -6.70 -16.07 -45.16
C PHE A 31 -6.37 -14.70 -44.56
N LEU A 32 -6.11 -13.69 -45.38
CA LEU A 32 -5.87 -12.32 -44.91
C LEU A 32 -7.15 -11.71 -44.33
N GLY A 33 -8.32 -11.94 -44.95
CA GLY A 33 -9.62 -11.49 -44.44
C GLY A 33 -9.99 -12.15 -43.11
N VAL A 34 -9.67 -13.42 -42.92
CA VAL A 34 -9.83 -14.13 -41.63
C VAL A 34 -8.75 -13.70 -40.65
N PHE A 35 -7.48 -13.65 -41.03
CA PHE A 35 -6.35 -13.29 -40.14
C PHE A 35 -6.45 -11.83 -39.65
N PHE A 36 -6.79 -10.89 -40.53
CA PHE A 36 -7.04 -9.49 -40.17
C PHE A 36 -8.46 -9.25 -39.65
N GLY A 37 -9.47 -10.03 -40.05
CA GLY A 37 -10.83 -9.96 -39.50
C GLY A 37 -10.94 -10.53 -38.08
N TYR A 38 -10.14 -11.53 -37.73
CA TYR A 38 -9.97 -12.05 -36.36
C TYR A 38 -9.13 -11.08 -35.51
N ARG A 39 -8.16 -10.37 -36.11
CA ARG A 39 -7.43 -9.29 -35.43
C ARG A 39 -8.24 -7.99 -35.30
N GLY A 40 -9.20 -7.74 -36.19
CA GLY A 40 -10.01 -6.52 -36.25
C GLY A 40 -11.27 -6.52 -35.37
N LYS A 41 -11.50 -7.59 -34.60
CA LYS A 41 -12.60 -7.70 -33.62
C LYS A 41 -12.15 -8.03 -32.20
N HIS A 42 -10.89 -7.76 -31.86
CA HIS A 42 -10.56 -7.39 -30.49
C HIS A 42 -10.79 -5.88 -30.34
N SER A 43 -12.05 -5.47 -30.30
CA SER A 43 -12.42 -4.34 -29.46
C SER A 43 -11.91 -4.69 -28.07
N SER A 44 -10.87 -3.99 -27.62
CA SER A 44 -10.32 -4.06 -26.28
C SER A 44 -11.40 -3.61 -25.30
N VAL A 45 -12.30 -4.53 -24.94
CA VAL A 45 -13.00 -4.45 -23.67
C VAL A 45 -11.91 -4.70 -22.64
N SER A 46 -11.37 -3.60 -22.11
CA SER A 46 -10.55 -3.64 -20.90
C SER A 46 -11.43 -4.24 -19.81
N THR A 47 -11.23 -5.51 -19.48
CA THR A 47 -11.82 -6.11 -18.28
C THR A 47 -11.12 -5.46 -17.09
N GLU A 48 -11.59 -4.29 -16.70
CA GLU A 48 -11.30 -3.68 -15.41
C GLU A 48 -11.72 -4.70 -14.33
N ARG A 49 -10.84 -5.00 -13.39
CA ARG A 49 -11.17 -5.95 -12.33
C ARG A 49 -11.98 -5.21 -11.27
N SER A 50 -13.30 -5.20 -11.45
CA SER A 50 -14.24 -4.75 -10.45
C SER A 50 -14.64 -5.89 -9.52
N TYR A 51 -14.76 -5.57 -8.24
CA TYR A 51 -15.19 -6.45 -7.16
C TYR A 51 -16.36 -5.80 -6.42
N THR A 52 -17.19 -6.61 -5.75
CA THR A 52 -18.43 -6.09 -5.13
C THR A 52 -18.25 -5.87 -3.62
N TYR A 53 -17.53 -6.75 -2.95
CA TYR A 53 -17.46 -6.77 -1.50
C TYR A 53 -16.08 -6.41 -1.00
N ALA A 54 -15.04 -7.03 -1.56
CA ALA A 54 -13.69 -6.84 -1.05
C ALA A 54 -12.66 -6.92 -2.17
N ALA A 55 -11.55 -6.22 -1.99
CA ALA A 55 -10.43 -6.24 -2.92
C ALA A 55 -9.09 -6.09 -2.22
N VAL A 56 -8.07 -6.71 -2.82
CA VAL A 56 -6.67 -6.67 -2.41
C VAL A 56 -5.82 -6.42 -3.64
N ALA A 57 -4.96 -5.40 -3.58
CA ALA A 57 -3.97 -5.10 -4.60
C ALA A 57 -2.57 -5.10 -3.96
N ALA A 58 -1.73 -6.05 -4.36
CA ALA A 58 -0.38 -6.23 -3.85
C ALA A 58 0.66 -6.28 -4.99
N ASP A 59 1.92 -5.98 -4.67
CA ASP A 59 3.05 -6.02 -5.62
C ASP A 59 3.27 -7.40 -6.27
N ALA A 60 2.72 -8.48 -5.71
CA ALA A 60 2.77 -9.84 -6.26
C ALA A 60 1.36 -10.43 -6.32
N GLY A 61 0.95 -10.89 -7.51
CA GLY A 61 -0.41 -11.36 -7.76
C GLY A 61 -0.91 -12.46 -6.82
N PRO A 62 -0.16 -13.57 -6.62
CA PRO A 62 -0.56 -14.62 -5.69
C PRO A 62 -0.71 -14.12 -4.24
N CYS A 63 -0.03 -13.03 -3.86
CA CYS A 63 -0.17 -12.44 -2.53
C CYS A 63 -1.44 -11.60 -2.38
N SER A 64 -1.97 -11.05 -3.48
CA SER A 64 -3.34 -10.52 -3.51
C SER A 64 -4.35 -11.65 -3.25
N GLU A 65 -4.12 -12.84 -3.82
CA GLU A 65 -4.97 -14.02 -3.58
C GLU A 65 -4.90 -14.49 -2.12
N VAL A 66 -3.70 -14.53 -1.52
CA VAL A 66 -3.54 -14.82 -0.08
C VAL A 66 -4.36 -13.84 0.76
N GLY A 67 -4.29 -12.54 0.49
CA GLY A 67 -5.09 -11.54 1.20
C GLY A 67 -6.60 -11.76 1.01
N ARG A 68 -7.06 -11.99 -0.23
CA ARG A 68 -8.46 -12.31 -0.54
C ARG A 68 -8.94 -13.55 0.22
N ASP A 69 -8.13 -14.61 0.26
CA ASP A 69 -8.49 -15.87 0.91
C ASP A 69 -8.58 -15.73 2.43
N ILE A 70 -7.82 -14.81 3.03
CA ILE A 70 -7.98 -14.43 4.44
C ILE A 70 -9.31 -13.68 4.67
N LEU A 71 -9.69 -12.76 3.79
CA LEU A 71 -10.99 -12.10 3.86
C LEU A 71 -12.14 -13.09 3.71
N LEU A 72 -12.03 -14.07 2.81
CA LEU A 72 -13.04 -15.14 2.63
C LEU A 72 -13.18 -16.05 3.86
N LYS A 73 -12.16 -16.13 4.72
CA LYS A 73 -12.20 -16.83 6.01
C LYS A 73 -12.82 -15.99 7.14
N GLY A 74 -13.27 -14.77 6.86
CA GLY A 74 -13.82 -13.85 7.86
C GLY A 74 -12.77 -12.98 8.56
N GLY A 75 -11.54 -12.92 8.03
CA GLY A 75 -10.53 -11.99 8.53
C GLY A 75 -10.85 -10.53 8.20
N SER A 76 -10.24 -9.62 8.95
CA SER A 76 -10.34 -8.17 8.71
C SER A 76 -9.44 -7.72 7.57
N ALA A 77 -9.61 -6.47 7.11
CA ALA A 77 -8.65 -5.83 6.22
C ALA A 77 -7.20 -5.88 6.76
N VAL A 78 -7.00 -5.84 8.07
CA VAL A 78 -5.68 -5.94 8.71
C VAL A 78 -5.13 -7.37 8.66
N ASP A 79 -5.94 -8.39 8.94
CA ASP A 79 -5.53 -9.79 8.79
C ASP A 79 -5.04 -10.07 7.35
N ALA A 80 -5.81 -9.59 6.37
CA ALA A 80 -5.51 -9.76 4.95
C ALA A 80 -4.24 -9.00 4.54
N ALA A 81 -4.04 -7.78 5.06
CA ALA A 81 -2.82 -7.02 4.83
C ALA A 81 -1.57 -7.73 5.38
N ILE A 82 -1.63 -8.23 6.63
CA ILE A 82 -0.50 -8.93 7.27
C ILE A 82 -0.15 -10.22 6.50
N ALA A 83 -1.14 -11.08 6.22
CA ALA A 83 -0.90 -12.31 5.48
C ALA A 83 -0.39 -12.04 4.05
N GLY A 84 -0.94 -11.01 3.40
CA GLY A 84 -0.49 -10.53 2.10
C GLY A 84 0.97 -10.07 2.13
N LEU A 85 1.36 -9.25 3.12
CA LEU A 85 2.74 -8.77 3.26
C LEU A 85 3.74 -9.89 3.58
N LEU A 86 3.38 -10.85 4.43
CA LEU A 86 4.20 -12.05 4.67
C LEU A 86 4.43 -12.85 3.38
N CYS A 87 3.43 -12.94 2.50
CA CYS A 87 3.59 -13.55 1.18
C CYS A 87 4.49 -12.71 0.26
N VAL A 88 4.30 -11.38 0.23
CA VAL A 88 5.13 -10.48 -0.57
C VAL A 88 6.59 -10.55 -0.13
N GLY A 89 6.87 -10.73 1.16
CA GLY A 89 8.22 -10.90 1.71
C GLY A 89 8.93 -12.17 1.23
N LEU A 90 8.20 -13.14 0.67
CA LEU A 90 8.77 -14.27 -0.06
C LEU A 90 8.88 -13.96 -1.56
N MET A 91 7.77 -13.58 -2.19
CA MET A 91 7.71 -13.43 -3.65
C MET A 91 8.56 -12.27 -4.18
N ASN A 92 8.68 -11.21 -3.39
CA ASN A 92 9.51 -10.05 -3.63
C ASN A 92 10.51 -9.86 -2.47
N ALA A 93 11.15 -10.95 -2.01
CA ALA A 93 12.13 -10.94 -0.93
C ALA A 93 13.30 -9.96 -1.12
N HIS A 94 13.56 -9.53 -2.36
CA HIS A 94 14.54 -8.49 -2.66
C HIS A 94 14.10 -7.08 -2.24
N SER A 95 12.81 -6.84 -1.97
CA SER A 95 12.25 -5.49 -1.75
C SER A 95 11.70 -5.25 -0.34
N MET A 96 11.21 -6.29 0.34
CA MET A 96 10.73 -6.19 1.72
C MET A 96 10.74 -7.57 2.41
N GLY A 97 10.53 -7.58 3.73
CA GLY A 97 10.39 -8.79 4.55
C GLY A 97 10.74 -8.51 6.00
N ILE A 98 10.47 -9.48 6.89
CA ILE A 98 10.49 -9.30 8.36
C ILE A 98 11.80 -8.79 8.97
N GLY A 99 12.88 -8.73 8.18
CA GLY A 99 14.13 -8.06 8.53
C GLY A 99 14.15 -6.55 8.26
N GLY A 100 13.01 -5.93 7.94
CA GLY A 100 12.85 -4.49 7.72
C GLY A 100 11.73 -3.87 8.54
N GLY A 101 11.03 -2.89 7.97
CA GLY A 101 10.03 -2.07 8.65
C GLY A 101 8.94 -1.55 7.70
N LEU A 102 7.88 -0.98 8.27
CA LEU A 102 6.71 -0.53 7.50
C LEU A 102 5.94 0.62 8.14
N PHE A 103 5.08 1.23 7.32
CA PHE A 103 3.99 2.09 7.77
C PHE A 103 2.64 1.47 7.38
N LEU A 104 1.67 1.50 8.30
CA LEU A 104 0.27 1.18 8.02
C LEU A 104 -0.60 2.43 8.20
N THR A 105 -1.54 2.65 7.29
CA THR A 105 -2.71 3.53 7.51
C THR A 105 -3.93 2.65 7.51
N ILE A 106 -4.68 2.68 8.61
CA ILE A 106 -5.81 1.79 8.87
C ILE A 106 -7.04 2.65 9.04
N TYR A 107 -8.04 2.40 8.20
CA TYR A 107 -9.37 2.98 8.31
C TYR A 107 -10.34 1.92 8.81
N ASN A 108 -10.97 2.18 9.95
CA ASN A 108 -12.09 1.40 10.44
C ASN A 108 -13.38 2.16 10.10
N ALA A 109 -14.23 1.54 9.28
CA ALA A 109 -15.55 2.04 8.93
C ALA A 109 -16.51 1.80 10.09
N THR A 110 -16.28 2.50 11.20
CA THR A 110 -17.04 2.32 12.43
C THR A 110 -18.47 2.82 12.24
N THR A 111 -19.44 1.97 12.62
CA THR A 111 -20.82 2.42 12.82
C THR A 111 -20.91 2.93 14.26
N VAL A 112 -21.56 4.07 14.50
CA VAL A 112 -21.67 4.78 15.80
C VAL A 112 -21.93 3.88 17.03
N MET A 113 -22.50 2.69 16.83
CA MET A 113 -22.77 1.70 17.88
C MET A 113 -21.52 1.04 18.48
N ASP A 114 -20.41 0.89 17.73
CA ASP A 114 -19.19 0.26 18.26
C ASP A 114 -18.52 1.15 19.32
N GLN A 115 -18.54 2.48 19.12
CA GLN A 115 -18.04 3.46 20.11
C GLN A 115 -18.92 3.50 21.37
N LEU A 116 -20.24 3.48 21.22
CA LEU A 116 -21.19 3.43 22.35
C LEU A 116 -21.04 2.14 23.16
N SER A 117 -20.74 1.01 22.51
CA SER A 117 -20.59 -0.28 23.18
C SER A 117 -19.34 -0.34 24.06
N GLU A 118 -18.26 0.36 23.71
CA GLU A 118 -17.07 0.46 24.58
C GLU A 118 -17.30 1.35 25.81
N GLU A 119 -18.06 2.44 25.68
CA GLU A 119 -18.37 3.34 26.80
C GLU A 119 -19.40 2.73 27.79
N VAL A 120 -20.37 1.93 27.30
CA VAL A 120 -21.43 1.34 28.14
C VAL A 120 -20.97 0.07 28.87
N LYS A 121 -19.80 -0.50 28.54
CA LYS A 121 -19.21 -1.70 29.20
C LYS A 121 -19.05 -1.57 30.71
N GLN A 122 -19.16 -0.37 31.30
CA GLN A 122 -18.89 -0.16 32.71
C GLN A 122 -20.11 -0.18 33.65
N GLU A 123 -21.36 -0.01 33.18
CA GLU A 123 -22.49 0.14 34.14
C GLU A 123 -23.87 -0.30 33.58
N SER A 124 -24.16 -1.60 33.44
CA SER A 124 -25.55 -2.05 33.16
C SER A 124 -25.93 -3.39 33.82
N PRO A 125 -27.07 -3.48 34.54
CA PRO A 125 -27.50 -4.68 35.28
C PRO A 125 -28.38 -5.68 34.50
N TRP A 126 -28.44 -5.63 33.15
CA TRP A 126 -29.35 -6.48 32.35
C TRP A 126 -28.64 -7.36 31.31
N THR A 127 -29.27 -8.49 30.94
CA THR A 127 -28.87 -9.28 29.76
C THR A 127 -29.37 -8.61 28.49
N MET A 128 -28.42 -8.08 27.72
CA MET A 128 -28.65 -7.33 26.49
C MET A 128 -28.02 -8.09 25.33
N MET A 129 -28.76 -8.23 24.23
CA MET A 129 -28.24 -8.67 22.94
C MET A 129 -28.34 -7.52 21.96
N PHE A 130 -27.17 -7.13 21.45
CA PHE A 130 -27.03 -6.09 20.44
C PHE A 130 -26.99 -6.77 19.08
N ALA A 131 -27.84 -6.35 18.15
CA ALA A 131 -27.82 -6.81 16.76
C ALA A 131 -28.01 -5.59 15.85
N ASP A 132 -26.90 -5.08 15.31
CA ASP A 132 -26.84 -3.83 14.54
C ASP A 132 -27.43 -2.62 15.33
N ASP A 133 -28.72 -2.30 15.12
CA ASP A 133 -29.41 -1.15 15.70
C ASP A 133 -30.55 -1.54 16.67
N ILE A 134 -30.61 -2.82 17.07
CA ILE A 134 -31.66 -3.35 17.95
C ILE A 134 -31.00 -3.87 19.22
N VAL A 135 -31.52 -3.40 20.36
CA VAL A 135 -31.19 -3.92 21.69
C VAL A 135 -32.36 -4.76 22.14
N ILE A 136 -32.15 -6.07 22.26
CA ILE A 136 -33.12 -6.96 22.89
C ILE A 136 -32.68 -7.11 24.35
N CYS A 137 -33.55 -6.74 25.27
CA CYS A 137 -33.37 -6.97 26.70
C CYS A 137 -34.36 -8.04 27.15
N SER A 138 -33.88 -9.02 27.91
CA SER A 138 -34.72 -10.09 28.44
C SER A 138 -34.25 -10.50 29.83
N GLU A 139 -35.18 -11.01 30.65
CA GLU A 139 -34.90 -11.53 31.99
C GLU A 139 -34.20 -12.91 31.95
N SER A 140 -34.25 -13.60 30.82
CA SER A 140 -33.52 -14.86 30.59
C SER A 140 -32.97 -14.96 29.16
N ARG A 141 -31.90 -15.76 29.02
CA ARG A 141 -31.24 -16.04 27.74
C ARG A 141 -32.14 -16.83 26.79
N GLU A 142 -32.90 -17.83 27.26
CA GLU A 142 -33.84 -18.55 26.39
C GLU A 142 -34.88 -17.61 25.77
N GLN A 143 -35.39 -16.65 26.54
CA GLN A 143 -36.42 -15.71 26.07
C GLN A 143 -35.83 -14.64 25.14
N LEU A 144 -34.54 -14.31 25.31
CA LEU A 144 -33.78 -13.47 24.38
C LEU A 144 -33.60 -14.15 23.01
N GLU A 145 -33.25 -15.44 23.01
CA GLU A 145 -33.07 -16.24 21.80
C GLU A 145 -34.40 -16.48 21.06
N GLU A 146 -35.50 -16.71 21.79
CA GLU A 146 -36.84 -16.81 21.18
C GLU A 146 -37.26 -15.48 20.52
N ASN A 147 -36.97 -14.34 21.17
CA ASN A 147 -37.25 -13.01 20.62
C ASN A 147 -36.39 -12.71 19.38
N LEU A 148 -35.11 -13.11 19.38
CA LEU A 148 -34.22 -12.98 18.23
C LEU A 148 -34.78 -13.73 17.01
N GLU A 149 -35.18 -15.00 17.19
CA GLU A 149 -35.66 -15.82 16.07
C GLU A 149 -36.99 -15.31 15.49
N ARG A 150 -37.88 -14.81 16.34
CA ARG A 150 -39.10 -14.12 15.88
C ARG A 150 -38.78 -12.87 15.07
N TRP A 151 -37.82 -12.06 15.50
CA TRP A 151 -37.42 -10.84 14.80
C TRP A 151 -36.74 -11.14 13.46
N ARG A 152 -35.82 -12.11 13.44
CA ARG A 152 -35.13 -12.53 12.23
C ARG A 152 -36.12 -12.97 11.16
N PHE A 153 -37.10 -13.79 11.53
CA PHE A 153 -38.16 -14.22 10.63
C PHE A 153 -38.95 -13.05 10.01
N VAL A 154 -39.19 -11.98 10.77
CA VAL A 154 -39.89 -10.78 10.30
C VAL A 154 -39.02 -9.92 9.38
N LEU A 155 -37.74 -9.73 9.72
CA LEU A 155 -36.80 -8.89 8.98
C LEU A 155 -36.35 -9.52 7.66
N GLU A 156 -36.10 -10.84 7.66
CA GLU A 156 -35.71 -11.59 6.45
C GLU A 156 -36.82 -11.60 5.39
N ARG A 157 -38.10 -11.71 5.83
CA ARG A 157 -39.26 -11.58 4.92
C ARG A 157 -39.40 -10.19 4.30
N ARG A 158 -38.72 -9.17 4.82
CA ARG A 158 -38.70 -7.80 4.31
C ARG A 158 -37.40 -7.46 3.59
N GLY A 159 -36.57 -8.46 3.27
CA GLY A 159 -35.34 -8.30 2.49
C GLY A 159 -34.15 -7.76 3.27
N MET A 160 -34.22 -7.72 4.62
CA MET A 160 -33.10 -7.35 5.49
C MET A 160 -32.39 -8.62 5.99
N LYS A 161 -31.06 -8.60 6.12
CA LYS A 161 -30.27 -9.70 6.68
C LYS A 161 -29.73 -9.29 8.06
N VAL A 162 -29.95 -10.13 9.07
CA VAL A 162 -29.39 -9.96 10.42
C VAL A 162 -28.08 -10.76 10.49
N SER A 163 -26.96 -10.09 10.78
CA SER A 163 -25.65 -10.75 10.85
C SER A 163 -25.38 -11.34 12.23
N ARG A 164 -25.18 -12.67 12.32
CA ARG A 164 -24.78 -13.34 13.57
C ARG A 164 -23.37 -12.96 14.06
N SER A 165 -22.50 -12.45 13.18
CA SER A 165 -21.14 -12.03 13.57
C SER A 165 -21.10 -10.65 14.24
N LYS A 166 -22.21 -9.91 14.24
CA LYS A 166 -22.38 -8.61 14.90
C LYS A 166 -23.31 -8.69 16.11
N THR A 167 -23.49 -9.90 16.66
CA THR A 167 -24.30 -10.11 17.87
C THR A 167 -23.43 -10.46 19.07
N GLU A 168 -23.41 -9.60 20.08
CA GLU A 168 -22.71 -9.84 21.35
C GLU A 168 -23.71 -10.14 22.49
N TYR A 169 -23.30 -11.02 23.41
CA TYR A 169 -24.08 -11.42 24.59
C TYR A 169 -23.46 -10.82 25.86
N MET A 170 -24.23 -10.08 26.66
CA MET A 170 -23.87 -9.75 28.04
C MET A 170 -24.63 -10.65 29.02
N CYS A 171 -23.91 -11.48 29.79
CA CYS A 171 -24.46 -12.18 30.95
C CYS A 171 -24.02 -11.46 32.23
N VAL A 172 -24.97 -11.06 33.07
CA VAL A 172 -24.68 -10.48 34.38
C VAL A 172 -25.25 -11.40 35.45
N ASN A 173 -24.38 -11.88 36.33
CA ASN A 173 -24.77 -12.68 37.50
C ASN A 173 -25.04 -11.72 38.65
N GLU A 174 -26.30 -11.33 38.87
CA GLU A 174 -26.90 -11.15 40.20
C GLU A 174 -28.37 -10.73 40.07
N ARG A 175 -29.24 -11.41 40.84
CA ARG A 175 -30.69 -11.15 40.91
C ARG A 175 -30.99 -10.41 42.20
N GLU A 176 -31.62 -9.25 42.11
CA GLU A 176 -32.52 -8.78 43.17
C GLU A 176 -33.91 -8.51 42.60
N GLY A 177 -34.90 -9.17 43.19
CA GLY A 177 -36.26 -9.21 42.71
C GLY A 177 -37.04 -7.93 42.99
N SER A 178 -37.42 -7.23 41.93
CA SER A 178 -38.80 -6.76 41.71
C SER A 178 -38.84 -6.08 40.33
N GLY A 179 -39.82 -6.43 39.49
CA GLY A 179 -39.95 -5.97 38.10
C GLY A 179 -40.31 -4.48 37.94
N THR A 180 -39.74 -3.60 38.76
CA THR A 180 -39.97 -2.15 38.76
C THR A 180 -38.63 -1.44 38.60
N VAL A 181 -38.40 -0.78 37.47
CA VAL A 181 -37.16 -0.04 37.21
C VAL A 181 -37.19 1.28 37.99
N ARG A 182 -36.17 1.56 38.81
CA ARG A 182 -36.03 2.82 39.53
C ARG A 182 -34.69 3.50 39.20
N LEU A 183 -34.69 4.81 38.99
CA LEU A 183 -33.51 5.62 38.67
C LEU A 183 -33.45 6.79 39.66
N GLN A 184 -32.37 6.89 40.45
CA GLN A 184 -32.21 7.87 41.54
C GLN A 184 -33.39 7.90 42.55
N GLY A 185 -34.03 6.74 42.77
CA GLY A 185 -35.16 6.60 43.69
C GLY A 185 -36.54 6.80 43.05
N GLU A 186 -36.62 7.23 41.79
CA GLU A 186 -37.90 7.39 41.08
C GLU A 186 -38.23 6.20 40.18
N GLU A 187 -39.50 5.78 40.19
CA GLU A 187 -40.01 4.71 39.34
C GLU A 187 -40.08 5.14 37.88
N VAL A 188 -39.35 4.43 37.02
CA VAL A 188 -39.31 4.66 35.57
C VAL A 188 -40.55 4.00 34.94
N LYS A 189 -41.52 4.83 34.58
CA LYS A 189 -42.75 4.37 33.91
C LYS A 189 -42.45 3.84 32.51
N LYS A 190 -43.09 2.73 32.15
CA LYS A 190 -43.11 2.19 30.79
C LYS A 190 -43.77 3.21 29.84
N VAL A 191 -43.04 3.73 28.88
CA VAL A 191 -43.53 4.69 27.87
C VAL A 191 -43.85 3.99 26.54
N GLN A 192 -44.89 4.46 25.84
CA GLN A 192 -45.33 3.92 24.53
C GLN A 192 -44.55 4.52 23.34
N GLU A 193 -43.78 5.57 23.59
CA GLU A 193 -42.88 6.21 22.66
C GLU A 193 -41.67 6.75 23.43
N PHE A 194 -40.50 6.80 22.79
CA PHE A 194 -39.33 7.42 23.39
C PHE A 194 -38.58 8.27 22.36
N LYS A 195 -37.93 9.34 22.85
CA LYS A 195 -37.07 10.17 22.01
C LYS A 195 -35.67 9.58 21.97
N TYR A 196 -35.18 9.36 20.76
CA TYR A 196 -33.87 8.82 20.46
C TYR A 196 -33.17 9.73 19.46
N LEU A 197 -32.08 10.39 19.89
CA LEU A 197 -31.29 11.29 19.05
C LEU A 197 -32.12 12.31 18.25
N GLY A 198 -33.15 12.88 18.89
CA GLY A 198 -34.06 13.86 18.28
C GLY A 198 -35.26 13.28 17.53
N SER A 199 -35.31 11.96 17.32
CA SER A 199 -36.42 11.24 16.66
C SER A 199 -37.37 10.59 17.68
N THR A 200 -38.65 10.43 17.32
CA THR A 200 -39.64 9.73 18.16
C THR A 200 -39.86 8.32 17.62
N VAL A 201 -39.64 7.31 18.45
CA VAL A 201 -39.82 5.89 18.12
C VAL A 201 -41.06 5.38 18.83
N GLN A 202 -41.98 4.77 18.08
CA GLN A 202 -43.25 4.26 18.61
C GLN A 202 -43.17 2.78 18.98
N SER A 203 -44.01 2.36 19.93
CA SER A 203 -44.11 0.97 20.42
C SER A 203 -44.54 -0.08 19.39
N ASN A 204 -45.06 0.34 18.24
CA ASN A 204 -45.38 -0.53 17.09
C ASN A 204 -44.17 -0.75 16.14
N GLY A 205 -43.02 -0.14 16.45
CA GLY A 205 -41.79 -0.22 15.65
C GLY A 205 -41.73 0.77 14.48
N GLU A 206 -42.68 1.71 14.36
CA GLU A 206 -42.61 2.77 13.36
C GLU A 206 -41.60 3.86 13.78
N CYS A 207 -40.74 4.24 12.83
CA CYS A 207 -39.74 5.28 13.01
C CYS A 207 -39.91 6.36 11.93
N GLY A 208 -39.71 7.63 12.29
CA GLY A 208 -39.85 8.76 11.37
C GLY A 208 -38.89 8.69 10.17
N LYS A 209 -39.21 9.39 9.08
CA LYS A 209 -38.46 9.38 7.79
C LYS A 209 -36.98 9.81 7.87
N GLU A 210 -36.48 10.29 9.01
CA GLU A 210 -35.13 10.84 9.19
C GLU A 210 -34.02 9.77 9.35
N VAL A 211 -34.37 8.49 9.48
CA VAL A 211 -33.45 7.35 9.73
C VAL A 211 -32.42 7.07 8.61
N LYS A 212 -32.51 7.69 7.44
CA LYS A 212 -31.61 7.38 6.30
C LYS A 212 -30.23 8.03 6.35
N LYS A 213 -29.91 8.88 7.32
CA LYS A 213 -28.57 9.49 7.47
C LYS A 213 -27.87 8.94 8.71
N ARG A 214 -27.33 7.73 8.62
CA ARG A 214 -26.34 7.26 9.59
C ARG A 214 -25.06 8.07 9.38
N VAL A 215 -24.59 8.74 10.44
CA VAL A 215 -23.25 9.32 10.48
C VAL A 215 -22.27 8.16 10.58
N GLN A 216 -21.53 7.85 9.52
CA GLN A 216 -20.35 6.99 9.62
C GLN A 216 -19.24 7.82 10.27
N ALA A 217 -18.97 7.60 11.55
CA ALA A 217 -17.80 8.18 12.23
C ALA A 217 -16.64 7.22 12.03
N GLY A 218 -16.09 7.18 10.82
CA GLY A 218 -14.94 6.32 10.56
C GLY A 218 -13.69 6.83 11.26
N ARG A 219 -12.92 5.91 11.85
CA ARG A 219 -11.69 6.20 12.58
C ARG A 219 -10.48 5.82 11.75
N VAL A 220 -9.49 6.69 11.68
CA VAL A 220 -8.22 6.42 10.99
C VAL A 220 -7.08 6.50 11.99
N GLU A 221 -6.19 5.54 11.92
CA GLU A 221 -4.94 5.53 12.68
C GLU A 221 -3.79 5.09 11.79
N THR A 222 -2.56 5.41 12.19
CA THR A 222 -1.36 4.96 11.53
C THR A 222 -0.43 4.25 12.49
N ILE A 223 0.29 3.25 11.99
CA ILE A 223 1.32 2.53 12.73
C ILE A 223 2.65 2.77 12.03
N ASP A 224 3.60 3.33 12.77
CA ASP A 224 5.00 3.49 12.39
C ASP A 224 5.84 2.39 13.04
N ALA A 225 6.15 1.38 12.23
CA ALA A 225 7.06 0.28 12.53
C ALA A 225 8.35 0.41 11.71
N ARG A 226 8.81 1.64 11.49
CA ARG A 226 10.11 1.96 10.90
C ARG A 226 11.24 1.46 11.80
N GLU A 227 12.31 1.01 11.16
CA GLU A 227 13.53 0.55 11.83
C GLU A 227 14.17 1.67 12.65
N THR A 228 14.83 1.31 13.75
CA THR A 228 15.56 2.26 14.60
C THR A 228 17.06 2.04 14.51
N ALA A 229 17.84 3.12 14.65
CA ALA A 229 19.28 3.02 14.81
C ALA A 229 19.63 2.22 16.08
N PRO A 230 20.60 1.28 16.03
CA PRO A 230 21.02 0.52 17.20
C PRO A 230 21.59 1.41 18.31
N CYS A 231 21.57 0.95 19.56
CA CYS A 231 22.05 1.68 20.74
C CYS A 231 23.52 2.10 20.62
N ASN A 232 24.33 1.27 19.96
CA ASN A 232 25.76 1.49 19.74
C ASN A 232 26.07 2.30 18.46
N SER A 233 25.06 2.88 17.81
CA SER A 233 25.28 3.72 16.63
C SER A 233 25.91 5.07 16.99
N SER A 234 26.71 5.62 16.08
CA SER A 234 27.25 6.97 16.19
C SER A 234 26.94 7.78 14.93
N TRP A 235 26.85 9.10 15.09
CA TRP A 235 26.53 10.03 14.00
C TRP A 235 27.52 9.97 12.83
N ASP A 236 28.75 9.50 13.05
CA ASP A 236 29.86 9.41 12.10
C ASP A 236 30.30 7.98 11.75
N MET A 237 29.53 6.95 12.14
CA MET A 237 29.92 5.53 12.04
C MET A 237 30.27 5.04 10.62
N PHE A 238 29.81 5.74 9.58
CA PHE A 238 30.10 5.41 8.18
C PHE A 238 31.31 6.16 7.61
N GLY A 239 31.87 7.13 8.34
CA GLY A 239 32.89 8.02 7.80
C GLY A 239 32.43 8.65 6.48
N ASN A 240 33.31 8.62 5.48
CA ASN A 240 33.02 9.06 4.11
C ASN A 240 32.60 7.92 3.16
N SER A 241 32.27 6.73 3.69
CA SER A 241 31.99 5.54 2.88
C SER A 241 30.49 5.29 2.72
N THR A 242 29.99 5.51 1.51
CA THR A 242 28.62 5.11 1.12
C THR A 242 28.47 3.58 1.07
N GLU A 243 29.55 2.82 0.87
CA GLU A 243 29.45 1.36 0.86
C GLU A 243 29.14 0.79 2.25
N LEU A 244 29.68 1.39 3.31
CA LEU A 244 29.40 0.97 4.69
C LEU A 244 27.96 1.25 5.11
N SER A 245 27.33 2.29 4.56
CA SER A 245 25.91 2.58 4.82
C SER A 245 24.97 1.66 4.03
N GLN A 246 25.43 1.09 2.91
CA GLN A 246 24.59 0.28 2.03
C GLN A 246 24.75 -1.24 2.19
N LYS A 247 25.87 -1.72 2.71
CA LYS A 247 26.20 -3.15 2.76
C LYS A 247 26.79 -3.58 4.09
N GLY A 248 26.59 -4.86 4.41
CA GLY A 248 27.16 -5.52 5.59
C GLY A 248 26.39 -5.17 6.87
N GLY A 249 26.82 -5.78 7.99
CA GLY A 249 26.10 -5.71 9.25
C GLY A 249 25.96 -4.28 9.83
N LEU A 250 26.90 -3.39 9.52
CA LEU A 250 26.89 -2.01 10.03
C LEU A 250 25.73 -1.18 9.46
N SER A 251 25.24 -1.53 8.27
CA SER A 251 24.11 -0.88 7.60
C SER A 251 22.74 -1.27 8.15
N ILE A 252 22.69 -2.30 9.01
CA ILE A 252 21.43 -2.89 9.49
C ILE A 252 20.86 -2.07 10.64
N ALA A 253 19.63 -1.60 10.47
CA ALA A 253 18.81 -1.01 11.53
C ALA A 253 17.93 -2.08 12.19
N VAL A 254 17.44 -1.81 13.40
CA VAL A 254 16.65 -2.76 14.19
C VAL A 254 15.31 -3.07 13.48
N PRO A 255 15.04 -4.32 13.06
CA PRO A 255 13.83 -4.64 12.29
C PRO A 255 12.54 -4.44 13.07
N GLY A 256 11.56 -3.75 12.47
CA GLY A 256 10.31 -3.36 13.11
C GLY A 256 9.05 -4.11 12.67
N GLU A 257 9.13 -4.82 11.55
CA GLU A 257 7.94 -5.29 10.84
C GLU A 257 7.02 -6.20 11.67
N ILE A 258 7.58 -7.15 12.43
CA ILE A 258 6.78 -8.06 13.26
C ILE A 258 6.07 -7.34 14.41
N ARG A 259 6.67 -6.31 15.05
CA ARG A 259 5.97 -5.47 16.03
C ARG A 259 4.85 -4.65 15.38
N GLY A 260 5.05 -4.17 14.15
CA GLY A 260 4.02 -3.48 13.39
C GLY A 260 2.80 -4.37 13.13
N TYR A 261 3.04 -5.62 12.72
CA TYR A 261 1.98 -6.61 12.52
C TYR A 261 1.26 -6.97 13.82
N GLU A 262 2.01 -7.18 14.91
CA GLU A 262 1.44 -7.49 16.23
C GLU A 262 0.51 -6.37 16.69
N LEU A 263 0.97 -5.11 16.65
CA LEU A 263 0.17 -3.97 17.09
C LEU A 263 -1.09 -3.80 16.23
N ALA A 264 -0.99 -3.99 14.91
CA ALA A 264 -2.14 -3.92 14.02
C ALA A 264 -3.14 -5.06 14.31
N HIS A 265 -2.65 -6.30 14.46
CA HIS A 265 -3.46 -7.48 14.72
C HIS A 265 -4.16 -7.43 16.08
N GLN A 266 -3.48 -6.99 17.13
CA GLN A 266 -4.10 -6.84 18.46
C GLN A 266 -5.26 -5.85 18.46
N ARG A 267 -5.24 -4.85 17.56
CA ARG A 267 -6.25 -3.79 17.50
C ARG A 267 -7.40 -4.10 16.54
N HIS A 268 -7.12 -4.78 15.42
CA HIS A 268 -8.08 -4.95 14.33
C HIS A 268 -8.17 -6.38 13.79
N GLY A 269 -7.37 -7.30 14.29
CA GLY A 269 -7.36 -8.69 13.84
C GLY A 269 -8.63 -9.43 14.25
N LYS A 270 -9.15 -10.27 13.34
CA LYS A 270 -10.30 -11.15 13.57
C LYS A 270 -9.91 -12.62 13.57
N LEU A 271 -8.88 -13.01 12.80
CA LEU A 271 -8.37 -14.39 12.77
C LEU A 271 -7.28 -14.62 13.83
N ALA A 272 -7.00 -15.90 14.11
CA ALA A 272 -5.89 -16.26 14.97
C ALA A 272 -4.55 -15.85 14.31
N TRP A 273 -3.61 -15.35 15.11
CA TRP A 273 -2.27 -14.91 14.65
C TRP A 273 -1.59 -15.96 13.75
N ASN A 274 -1.64 -17.23 14.14
CA ASN A 274 -1.06 -18.35 13.40
C ASN A 274 -1.64 -18.53 11.98
N ASP A 275 -2.92 -18.20 11.78
CA ASP A 275 -3.58 -18.35 10.48
C ASP A 275 -3.03 -17.36 9.45
N LEU A 276 -2.47 -16.23 9.89
CA LEU A 276 -1.89 -15.22 9.01
C LEU A 276 -0.55 -15.67 8.41
N PHE A 277 0.21 -16.51 9.12
CA PHE A 277 1.51 -17.02 8.68
C PHE A 277 1.40 -18.31 7.86
N THR A 278 0.36 -19.09 8.09
CA THR A 278 0.19 -20.42 7.48
C THR A 278 0.35 -20.43 5.95
N PRO A 279 -0.23 -19.49 5.17
CA PRO A 279 -0.03 -19.45 3.72
C PRO A 279 1.45 -19.28 3.34
N SER A 280 2.15 -18.36 3.99
CA SER A 280 3.55 -18.05 3.72
C SER A 280 4.49 -19.15 4.17
N ILE A 281 4.21 -19.83 5.29
CA ILE A 281 4.96 -21.02 5.71
C ILE A 281 4.88 -22.12 4.64
N LYS A 282 3.68 -22.39 4.11
CA LYS A 282 3.48 -23.39 3.04
C LYS A 282 4.25 -22.99 1.77
N LEU A 283 4.15 -21.73 1.35
CA LEU A 283 4.90 -21.23 0.18
C LEU A 283 6.42 -21.35 0.38
N ALA A 284 6.92 -20.99 1.55
CA ALA A 284 8.35 -21.04 1.86
C ALA A 284 8.90 -22.48 1.88
N ARG A 285 8.13 -23.46 2.38
CA ARG A 285 8.54 -24.88 2.40
C ARG A 285 8.40 -25.59 1.05
N ASN A 286 7.24 -25.44 0.41
CA ASN A 286 6.92 -26.17 -0.82
C ASN A 286 7.57 -25.52 -2.06
N GLY A 287 7.89 -24.24 -1.93
CA GLY A 287 8.43 -23.41 -2.98
C GLY A 287 7.38 -22.84 -3.92
N PHE A 288 7.79 -21.84 -4.68
CA PHE A 288 6.97 -21.15 -5.67
C PHE A 288 7.83 -20.72 -6.87
N ARG A 289 7.17 -20.26 -7.94
CA ARG A 289 7.83 -19.82 -9.17
C ARG A 289 8.38 -18.41 -8.99
N VAL A 290 9.67 -18.21 -9.28
CA VAL A 290 10.31 -16.90 -9.25
C VAL A 290 9.63 -15.98 -10.27
N GLY A 291 9.07 -14.87 -9.80
CA GLY A 291 8.46 -13.85 -10.65
C GLY A 291 9.49 -12.96 -11.34
N LYS A 292 9.05 -12.24 -12.38
CA LYS A 292 9.88 -11.34 -13.20
C LYS A 292 10.70 -10.33 -12.38
N ALA A 293 10.07 -9.69 -11.39
CA ALA A 293 10.73 -8.67 -10.56
C ALA A 293 11.88 -9.26 -9.75
N LEU A 294 11.64 -10.38 -9.05
CA LEU A 294 12.67 -11.06 -8.28
C LEU A 294 13.78 -11.62 -9.18
N ALA A 295 13.46 -12.21 -10.33
CA ALA A 295 14.46 -12.67 -11.30
C ALA A 295 15.37 -11.53 -11.78
N GLY A 296 14.79 -10.36 -12.10
CA GLY A 296 15.54 -9.16 -12.46
C GLY A 296 16.46 -8.69 -11.33
N ALA A 297 15.97 -8.68 -10.09
CA ALA A 297 16.77 -8.30 -8.92
C ALA A 297 17.93 -9.29 -8.68
N ILE A 298 17.68 -10.60 -8.78
CA ILE A 298 18.69 -11.66 -8.67
C ILE A 298 19.78 -11.45 -9.73
N TYR A 299 19.39 -11.24 -10.99
CA TYR A 299 20.34 -11.03 -12.09
C TYR A 299 21.23 -9.79 -11.89
N SER A 300 20.63 -8.68 -11.47
CA SER A 300 21.36 -7.43 -11.20
C SER A 300 22.32 -7.54 -10.00
N ASN A 301 22.04 -8.44 -9.05
CA ASN A 301 22.87 -8.68 -7.87
C ASN A 301 23.65 -10.00 -7.92
N ARG A 302 23.79 -10.62 -9.10
CA ARG A 302 24.35 -11.97 -9.27
C ARG A 302 25.73 -12.15 -8.66
N ASN A 303 26.61 -11.15 -8.77
CA ASN A 303 27.97 -11.24 -8.24
C ASN A 303 27.94 -11.36 -6.72
N THR A 304 27.13 -10.55 -6.05
CA THR A 304 26.93 -10.60 -4.59
C THR A 304 26.33 -11.95 -4.17
N ILE A 305 25.29 -12.40 -4.87
CA ILE A 305 24.61 -13.66 -4.57
C ILE A 305 25.56 -14.85 -4.71
N LEU A 306 26.31 -14.93 -5.82
CA LEU A 306 27.25 -16.04 -6.06
C LEU A 306 28.45 -16.04 -5.11
N SER A 307 28.83 -14.87 -4.58
CA SER A 307 29.93 -14.76 -3.61
C SER A 307 29.53 -15.11 -2.18
N ASP A 308 28.24 -15.09 -1.85
CA ASP A 308 27.73 -15.35 -0.50
C ASP A 308 27.02 -16.71 -0.43
N LYS A 309 27.52 -17.60 0.43
CA LYS A 309 26.99 -18.97 0.55
C LYS A 309 25.54 -19.01 1.02
N THR A 310 25.14 -18.10 1.90
CA THR A 310 23.79 -18.06 2.46
C THR A 310 22.80 -17.56 1.43
N LEU A 311 23.10 -16.46 0.73
CA LEU A 311 22.29 -15.96 -0.38
C LEU A 311 22.20 -17.01 -1.49
N CYS A 312 23.32 -17.61 -1.90
CA CYS A 312 23.32 -18.61 -2.96
C CYS A 312 22.53 -19.88 -2.56
N SER A 313 22.46 -20.23 -1.27
CA SER A 313 21.63 -21.36 -0.82
C SER A 313 20.13 -21.19 -1.09
N VAL A 314 19.67 -19.96 -1.29
CA VAL A 314 18.27 -19.62 -1.58
C VAL A 314 18.08 -19.18 -3.04
N PHE A 315 19.01 -18.36 -3.56
CA PHE A 315 18.87 -17.71 -4.87
C PHE A 315 19.71 -18.37 -5.98
N CYS A 316 20.34 -19.52 -5.71
CA CYS A 316 20.97 -20.36 -6.73
C CYS A 316 20.28 -21.72 -6.83
N ASN A 317 20.41 -22.35 -8.00
CA ASN A 317 20.03 -23.73 -8.23
C ASN A 317 21.08 -24.70 -7.68
N THR A 318 20.82 -26.01 -7.80
CA THR A 318 21.72 -27.09 -7.34
C THR A 318 23.09 -27.10 -8.02
N ASN A 319 23.24 -26.44 -9.17
CA ASN A 319 24.51 -26.32 -9.89
C ASN A 319 25.31 -25.08 -9.44
N GLY A 320 24.79 -24.29 -8.50
CA GLY A 320 25.41 -23.04 -8.05
C GLY A 320 25.21 -21.87 -9.02
N GLU A 321 24.25 -21.94 -9.93
CA GLU A 321 23.90 -20.84 -10.83
C GLU A 321 22.69 -20.07 -10.29
N ILE A 322 22.63 -18.76 -10.53
CA ILE A 322 21.49 -17.94 -10.09
C ILE A 322 20.15 -18.43 -10.67
N LEU A 323 19.10 -18.36 -9.85
CA LEU A 323 17.72 -18.65 -10.27
C LEU A 323 17.23 -17.60 -11.27
N LYS A 324 16.41 -18.05 -12.23
CA LYS A 324 15.79 -17.25 -13.28
C LYS A 324 14.27 -17.23 -13.12
N GLU A 325 13.60 -16.39 -13.90
CA GLU A 325 12.15 -16.35 -13.93
C GLU A 325 11.57 -17.75 -14.23
N ASN A 326 10.53 -18.12 -13.51
CA ASN A 326 9.87 -19.44 -13.51
C ASN A 326 10.67 -20.61 -12.90
N ASP A 327 11.91 -20.40 -12.43
CA ASP A 327 12.55 -21.41 -11.57
C ASP A 327 11.80 -21.54 -10.23
N THR A 328 11.95 -22.68 -9.56
CA THR A 328 11.36 -22.89 -8.23
C THR A 328 12.32 -22.41 -7.16
N ILE A 329 11.84 -21.58 -6.24
CA ILE A 329 12.59 -21.08 -5.08
C ILE A 329 11.95 -21.56 -3.78
N THR A 330 12.76 -21.86 -2.75
CA THR A 330 12.31 -22.24 -1.41
C THR A 330 13.05 -21.44 -0.35
N PHE A 331 12.38 -21.15 0.78
CA PHE A 331 12.94 -20.40 1.91
C PHE A 331 12.85 -21.23 3.20
N LEU A 332 13.54 -22.38 3.24
CA LEU A 332 13.35 -23.38 4.30
C LEU A 332 13.61 -22.84 5.72
N LYS A 333 14.71 -22.10 5.91
CA LYS A 333 15.05 -21.48 7.20
C LYS A 333 14.04 -20.41 7.62
N LEU A 334 13.63 -19.57 6.68
CA LEU A 334 12.61 -18.56 6.95
C LEU A 334 11.26 -19.20 7.26
N ALA A 335 10.94 -20.35 6.67
CA ALA A 335 9.73 -21.10 6.99
C ALA A 335 9.74 -21.61 8.45
N ASP A 336 10.88 -22.08 8.95
CA ASP A 336 11.04 -22.46 10.36
C ASP A 336 10.92 -21.24 11.29
N THR A 337 11.47 -20.10 10.89
CA THR A 337 11.31 -18.82 11.60
C THR A 337 9.85 -18.36 11.64
N TYR A 338 9.15 -18.36 10.49
CA TYR A 338 7.72 -18.04 10.42
C TYR A 338 6.89 -19.00 11.27
N GLN A 339 7.17 -20.30 11.24
CA GLN A 339 6.46 -21.29 12.07
C GLN A 339 6.59 -20.94 13.57
N GLN A 340 7.80 -20.62 14.03
CA GLN A 340 8.02 -20.27 15.42
C GLN A 340 7.34 -18.95 15.82
N ILE A 341 7.35 -17.93 14.96
CA ILE A 341 6.64 -16.66 15.21
C ILE A 341 5.12 -16.89 15.23
N ALA A 342 4.61 -17.76 14.36
CA ALA A 342 3.20 -18.09 14.28
C ALA A 342 2.70 -18.83 15.54
N GLU A 343 3.52 -19.73 16.09
CA GLU A 343 3.20 -20.54 17.28
C GLU A 343 3.41 -19.79 18.60
N LYS A 344 4.48 -19.00 18.70
CA LYS A 344 4.92 -18.37 19.96
C LYS A 344 4.62 -16.87 20.03
N GLY A 345 4.04 -16.31 18.98
CA GLY A 345 3.76 -14.88 18.86
C GLY A 345 4.98 -14.04 18.46
N ALA A 346 4.75 -12.74 18.29
CA ALA A 346 5.76 -11.78 17.83
C ALA A 346 7.02 -11.71 18.73
N ASN A 347 6.86 -11.90 20.05
CA ASN A 347 7.97 -11.92 21.00
C ASN A 347 9.05 -12.95 20.65
N ALA A 348 8.72 -14.03 19.91
CA ALA A 348 9.69 -15.01 19.47
C ALA A 348 10.77 -14.42 18.55
N PHE A 349 10.47 -13.35 17.81
CA PHE A 349 11.45 -12.69 16.94
C PHE A 349 12.38 -11.73 17.70
N TYR A 350 11.88 -11.15 18.81
CA TYR A 350 12.57 -10.11 19.58
C TYR A 350 13.22 -10.63 20.88
N SER A 351 12.97 -11.89 21.24
CA SER A 351 13.51 -12.54 22.43
C SER A 351 13.76 -14.04 22.19
N GLY A 352 14.52 -14.68 23.09
CA GLY A 352 14.82 -16.10 23.01
C GLY A 352 15.70 -16.48 21.80
N SER A 353 15.60 -17.74 21.36
CA SER A 353 16.59 -18.34 20.45
C SER A 353 16.65 -17.72 19.06
N ILE A 354 15.55 -17.23 18.49
CA ILE A 354 15.59 -16.55 17.18
C ILE A 354 16.36 -15.24 17.31
N ALA A 355 16.03 -14.44 18.33
CA ALA A 355 16.68 -13.16 18.58
C ALA A 355 18.18 -13.34 18.88
N GLU A 356 18.55 -14.30 19.75
CA GLU A 356 19.94 -14.61 20.09
C GLU A 356 20.77 -15.00 18.85
N ASN A 357 20.20 -15.88 18.01
CA ASN A 357 20.85 -16.32 16.79
C ASN A 357 20.94 -15.19 15.74
N LEU A 358 19.88 -14.38 15.61
CA LEU A 358 19.86 -13.24 14.69
C LEU A 358 20.92 -12.19 15.07
N VAL A 359 21.02 -11.84 16.35
CA VAL A 359 22.04 -10.91 16.86
C VAL A 359 23.44 -11.46 16.64
N THR A 360 23.64 -12.77 16.85
CA THR A 360 24.93 -13.43 16.59
C THR A 360 25.30 -13.34 15.11
N ASP A 361 24.37 -13.63 14.21
CA ASP A 361 24.60 -13.54 12.75
C ASP A 361 24.86 -12.09 12.31
N ILE A 362 24.14 -11.11 12.84
CA ILE A 362 24.37 -9.68 12.56
C ILE A 362 25.78 -9.26 13.00
N LYS A 363 26.20 -9.65 14.20
CA LYS A 363 27.56 -9.37 14.70
C LYS A 363 28.64 -10.02 13.86
N ASN A 364 28.42 -11.27 13.42
CA ASN A 364 29.34 -11.97 12.51
C ASN A 364 29.46 -11.26 11.15
N ALA A 365 28.40 -10.56 10.72
CA ALA A 365 28.40 -9.71 9.54
C ALA A 365 28.98 -8.30 9.79
N GLY A 366 29.51 -8.01 10.97
CA GLY A 366 30.08 -6.70 11.35
C GLY A 366 29.05 -5.69 11.85
N GLY A 367 27.86 -6.14 12.24
CA GLY A 367 26.80 -5.28 12.76
C GLY A 367 26.87 -5.02 14.25
N ILE A 368 26.16 -3.98 14.67
CA ILE A 368 26.22 -3.43 16.04
C ILE A 368 24.93 -3.61 16.84
N ILE A 369 23.91 -4.26 16.26
CA ILE A 369 22.65 -4.59 16.95
C ILE A 369 22.93 -5.51 18.14
N THR A 370 22.29 -5.22 19.24
CA THR A 370 22.35 -5.96 20.50
C THR A 370 21.02 -6.65 20.81
N MET A 371 21.03 -7.54 21.80
CA MET A 371 19.77 -8.10 22.34
C MET A 371 18.91 -7.02 22.99
N GLU A 372 19.53 -5.99 23.58
CA GLU A 372 18.81 -4.85 24.17
C GLU A 372 18.02 -4.08 23.09
N ASP A 373 18.63 -3.88 21.92
CA ASP A 373 17.96 -3.24 20.78
C ASP A 373 16.69 -3.99 20.35
N LEU A 374 16.77 -5.31 20.21
CA LEU A 374 15.61 -6.13 19.83
C LEU A 374 14.54 -6.14 20.92
N LEU A 375 14.93 -6.29 22.19
CA LEU A 375 13.99 -6.35 23.31
C LEU A 375 13.23 -5.04 23.51
N ASN A 376 13.90 -3.90 23.30
CA ASN A 376 13.34 -2.57 23.54
C ASN A 376 12.61 -1.97 22.32
N TYR A 377 12.69 -2.61 21.15
CA TYR A 377 12.02 -2.11 19.95
C TYR A 377 10.49 -2.11 20.10
N THR A 378 9.85 -0.98 19.76
CA THR A 378 8.40 -0.79 19.77
C THR A 378 7.92 -0.11 18.49
N ALA A 379 6.81 -0.60 17.92
CA ALA A 379 6.07 0.13 16.89
C ALA A 379 5.28 1.29 17.55
N LEU A 380 5.09 2.40 16.83
CA LEU A 380 4.33 3.54 17.34
C LEU A 380 2.96 3.63 16.70
N LEU A 381 1.97 3.89 17.54
CA LEU A 381 0.60 4.20 17.14
C LEU A 381 0.43 5.71 17.08
N ASP A 382 -0.14 6.21 15.99
CA ASP A 382 -0.66 7.56 15.87
C ASP A 382 -2.17 7.49 15.53
N GLU A 383 -2.99 7.81 16.52
CA GLU A 383 -4.46 7.86 16.40
C GLU A 383 -4.97 9.16 15.76
N ASN A 384 -4.06 10.11 15.47
CA ASN A 384 -4.37 11.41 14.87
C ASN A 384 -3.45 11.68 13.66
N PRO A 385 -3.49 10.82 12.62
CA PRO A 385 -2.63 10.99 11.46
C PRO A 385 -2.95 12.27 10.69
N LEU A 386 -2.08 12.66 9.76
CA LEU A 386 -2.30 13.85 8.95
C LEU A 386 -3.61 13.73 8.17
N LYS A 387 -4.57 14.59 8.52
CA LYS A 387 -5.90 14.70 7.91
C LYS A 387 -5.95 15.93 7.02
N VAL A 388 -6.14 15.72 5.73
CA VAL A 388 -5.97 16.79 4.72
C VAL A 388 -7.17 16.84 3.76
N PRO A 389 -7.82 18.01 3.60
CA PRO A 389 -8.87 18.18 2.59
C PRO A 389 -8.31 18.24 1.16
N VAL A 390 -8.56 17.22 0.34
CA VAL A 390 -8.15 17.12 -1.06
C VAL A 390 -9.40 17.22 -1.96
N SER A 391 -9.66 18.43 -2.48
CA SER A 391 -10.93 18.75 -3.17
C SER A 391 -12.15 18.45 -2.27
N GLU A 392 -13.06 17.59 -2.71
CA GLU A 392 -14.23 17.08 -1.95
C GLU A 392 -13.93 15.86 -1.07
N PHE A 393 -12.68 15.36 -1.11
CA PHE A 393 -12.23 14.19 -0.36
C PHE A 393 -11.43 14.59 0.89
N THR A 394 -11.33 13.67 1.85
CA THR A 394 -10.42 13.80 2.99
C THR A 394 -9.35 12.71 2.90
N MET A 395 -8.10 13.11 2.76
CA MET A 395 -6.95 12.21 2.74
C MET A 395 -6.38 12.04 4.16
N PHE A 396 -6.00 10.80 4.48
CA PHE A 396 -5.27 10.42 5.67
C PHE A 396 -3.95 9.75 5.26
N VAL A 397 -2.85 10.13 5.91
CA VAL A 397 -1.51 9.65 5.60
C VAL A 397 -0.61 9.74 6.85
N PRO A 398 0.40 8.87 7.04
CA PRO A 398 1.29 8.93 8.19
C PRO A 398 2.10 10.23 8.24
N ASN A 399 2.43 10.66 9.45
CA ASN A 399 3.28 11.83 9.69
C ASN A 399 4.77 11.49 9.58
N ALA A 400 5.67 12.48 9.70
CA ALA A 400 7.11 12.25 9.77
C ALA A 400 7.44 11.17 10.85
N PRO A 401 8.38 10.24 10.59
CA PRO A 401 9.39 10.27 9.53
C PRO A 401 8.93 9.74 8.15
N SER A 402 7.64 9.43 7.96
CA SER A 402 7.07 9.18 6.62
C SER A 402 7.00 10.47 5.77
N SER A 403 6.94 10.32 4.44
CA SER A 403 6.78 11.44 3.49
C SER A 403 5.32 11.91 3.31
N GLY A 404 4.40 11.54 4.20
CA GLY A 404 3.02 12.07 4.19
C GLY A 404 2.88 13.59 4.19
N PRO A 405 3.68 14.37 4.96
CA PRO A 405 3.70 15.83 4.85
C PRO A 405 4.05 16.34 3.44
N ILE A 406 4.91 15.62 2.72
CA ILE A 406 5.36 15.99 1.37
C ILE A 406 4.28 15.68 0.33
N LEU A 407 3.62 14.52 0.43
CA LEU A 407 2.44 14.22 -0.39
C LEU A 407 1.34 15.28 -0.19
N THR A 408 1.10 15.65 1.06
CA THR A 408 0.14 16.70 1.44
C THR A 408 0.50 18.05 0.82
N PHE A 409 1.76 18.47 0.94
CA PHE A 409 2.25 19.72 0.37
C PHE A 409 2.04 19.74 -1.16
N ILE A 410 2.44 18.68 -1.87
CA ILE A 410 2.25 18.55 -3.32
C ILE A 410 0.77 18.73 -3.70
N LEU A 411 -0.14 18.00 -3.05
CA LEU A 411 -1.56 18.04 -3.38
C LEU A 411 -2.19 19.40 -3.04
N ASN A 412 -1.79 20.05 -1.95
CA ASN A 412 -2.28 21.40 -1.62
C ASN A 412 -1.78 22.44 -2.64
N VAL A 413 -0.52 22.35 -3.10
CA VAL A 413 -0.02 23.20 -4.19
C VAL A 413 -0.80 22.91 -5.46
N LEU A 414 -1.16 21.68 -5.79
CA LEU A 414 -1.87 21.42 -7.05
C LEU A 414 -3.36 21.76 -6.99
N LYS A 415 -3.98 21.67 -5.81
CA LYS A 415 -5.41 21.94 -5.58
C LYS A 415 -5.89 23.28 -6.14
N GLY A 416 -5.18 24.38 -5.89
CA GLY A 416 -5.60 25.71 -6.34
C GLY A 416 -5.42 25.99 -7.85
N TYR A 417 -4.92 25.03 -8.64
CA TYR A 417 -4.97 25.11 -10.11
C TYR A 417 -6.29 24.56 -10.68
N ASN A 418 -7.18 24.03 -9.82
CA ASN A 418 -8.47 23.46 -10.20
C ASN A 418 -8.34 22.46 -11.36
N LEU A 419 -7.41 21.52 -11.21
CA LEU A 419 -7.10 20.52 -12.23
C LEU A 419 -8.33 19.63 -12.49
N THR A 420 -8.64 19.40 -13.76
CA THR A 420 -9.76 18.54 -14.22
C THR A 420 -9.34 17.76 -15.47
N SER A 421 -10.22 16.92 -16.01
CA SER A 421 -9.98 16.26 -17.32
C SER A 421 -9.70 17.25 -18.46
N ASP A 422 -10.21 18.50 -18.39
CA ASP A 422 -9.88 19.54 -19.36
C ASP A 422 -8.40 19.98 -19.27
N SER A 423 -7.77 19.89 -18.10
CA SER A 423 -6.36 20.24 -17.90
C SER A 423 -5.39 19.35 -18.70
N ILE A 424 -5.87 18.23 -19.24
CA ILE A 424 -5.09 17.30 -20.06
C ILE A 424 -5.76 17.02 -21.42
N SER A 425 -6.75 17.82 -21.84
CA SER A 425 -7.56 17.57 -23.04
C SER A 425 -6.81 17.78 -24.36
N ASN A 426 -5.70 18.52 -24.34
CA ASN A 426 -4.81 18.71 -25.48
C ASN A 426 -3.36 18.87 -25.04
N THR A 427 -2.43 18.84 -25.98
CA THR A 427 -0.98 18.88 -25.73
C THR A 427 -0.54 20.12 -24.95
N GLU A 428 -1.06 21.31 -25.26
CA GLU A 428 -0.67 22.56 -24.60
C GLU A 428 -1.07 22.54 -23.12
N LYS A 429 -2.35 22.23 -22.84
CA LYS A 429 -2.87 22.13 -21.47
C LYS A 429 -2.17 21.03 -20.70
N LYS A 430 -1.99 19.85 -21.31
CA LYS A 430 -1.27 18.71 -20.72
C LYS A 430 0.19 19.08 -20.38
N THR A 431 0.89 19.76 -21.28
CA THR A 431 2.25 20.27 -21.04
C THR A 431 2.30 21.22 -19.85
N LEU A 432 1.39 22.19 -19.80
CA LEU A 432 1.32 23.14 -18.69
C LEU A 432 1.00 22.43 -17.36
N THR A 433 0.10 21.45 -17.38
CA THR A 433 -0.26 20.65 -16.21
C THR A 433 0.94 19.86 -15.68
N TYR A 434 1.64 19.10 -16.54
CA TYR A 434 2.83 18.35 -16.11
C TYR A 434 3.98 19.27 -15.67
N HIS A 435 4.12 20.44 -16.30
CA HIS A 435 5.06 21.47 -15.85
C HIS A 435 4.78 21.89 -14.40
N ARG A 436 3.54 22.30 -14.09
CA ARG A 436 3.15 22.70 -12.72
C ARG A 436 3.29 21.56 -11.71
N ILE A 437 3.02 20.32 -12.11
CA ILE A 437 3.27 19.12 -11.28
C ILE A 437 4.77 18.99 -10.96
N MET A 438 5.66 19.16 -11.94
CA MET A 438 7.11 19.14 -11.72
C MET A 438 7.60 20.26 -10.82
N GLU A 439 7.10 21.48 -11.00
CA GLU A 439 7.44 22.60 -10.10
C GLU A 439 7.00 22.32 -8.66
N ALA A 440 5.79 21.79 -8.47
CA ALA A 440 5.29 21.39 -7.15
C ALA A 440 6.17 20.30 -6.49
N PHE A 441 6.61 19.30 -7.26
CA PHE A 441 7.51 18.27 -6.74
C PHE A 441 8.84 18.86 -6.28
N LYS A 442 9.46 19.77 -7.05
CA LYS A 442 10.73 20.39 -6.66
C LYS A 442 10.63 21.21 -5.37
N PHE A 443 9.59 22.04 -5.24
CA PHE A 443 9.35 22.77 -3.99
C PHE A 443 9.11 21.83 -2.80
N ALA A 444 8.36 20.75 -3.01
CA ALA A 444 8.10 19.78 -1.96
C ALA A 444 9.37 19.04 -1.51
N TYR A 445 10.21 18.58 -2.44
CA TYR A 445 11.47 17.90 -2.11
C TYR A 445 12.52 18.84 -1.51
N ALA A 446 12.49 20.14 -1.82
CA ALA A 446 13.31 21.13 -1.13
C ALA A 446 13.01 21.17 0.38
N LYS A 447 11.75 20.95 0.77
CA LYS A 447 11.31 20.93 2.18
C LYS A 447 11.36 19.57 2.83
N ARG A 448 11.37 18.48 2.04
CA ARG A 448 11.57 17.12 2.54
C ARG A 448 12.85 16.99 3.36
N SER A 449 13.92 17.67 2.96
CA SER A 449 15.22 17.57 3.64
C SER A 449 15.25 18.11 5.07
N VAL A 450 14.25 18.90 5.46
CA VAL A 450 14.12 19.47 6.81
C VAL A 450 13.37 18.51 7.74
N LEU A 451 12.65 17.52 7.20
CA LEU A 451 11.98 16.50 8.01
C LEU A 451 12.98 15.54 8.66
N GLY A 452 12.54 14.89 9.74
CA GLY A 452 13.27 13.87 10.49
C GLY A 452 12.34 13.18 11.48
N ASP A 453 12.91 12.41 12.40
CA ASP A 453 12.15 11.76 13.48
C ASP A 453 11.61 12.79 14.50
N PRO A 454 10.29 12.96 14.65
CA PRO A 454 9.70 13.91 15.60
C PRO A 454 9.99 13.59 17.06
N LYS A 455 10.41 12.37 17.42
CA LYS A 455 10.85 12.06 18.78
C LYS A 455 12.14 12.78 19.17
N PHE A 456 12.94 13.15 18.18
CA PHE A 456 14.25 13.77 18.35
C PHE A 456 14.28 15.24 17.91
N LEU A 457 13.22 15.72 17.25
CA LEU A 457 13.16 17.04 16.65
C LEU A 457 11.85 17.75 16.97
N ASN A 458 11.92 19.04 17.25
CA ASN A 458 10.74 19.89 17.30
C ASN A 458 10.40 20.43 15.90
N ILE A 459 9.68 19.63 15.11
CA ILE A 459 9.29 19.96 13.72
C ILE A 459 7.78 20.06 13.52
N SER A 460 6.99 20.04 14.59
CA SER A 460 5.53 20.11 14.53
C SER A 460 5.04 21.37 13.82
N ASP A 461 5.58 22.54 14.19
CA ASP A 461 5.20 23.82 13.56
C ASP A 461 5.61 23.87 12.08
N PHE A 462 6.77 23.28 11.75
CA PHE A 462 7.23 23.17 10.37
C PHE A 462 6.28 22.30 9.53
N ILE A 463 5.89 21.13 10.05
CA ILE A 463 4.94 20.22 9.40
C ILE A 463 3.58 20.91 9.23
N GLN A 464 3.06 21.57 10.27
CA GLN A 464 1.82 22.34 10.18
C GLN A 464 1.89 23.44 9.11
N ASN A 465 3.03 24.14 9.03
CA ASN A 465 3.22 25.19 8.02
C ASN A 465 3.26 24.61 6.59
N ILE A 466 4.10 23.61 6.30
CA ILE A 466 4.23 23.08 4.92
C ILE A 466 2.97 22.34 4.45
N THR A 467 2.14 21.85 5.39
CA THR A 467 0.86 21.22 5.09
C THR A 467 -0.31 22.21 5.06
N ALA A 468 -0.11 23.48 5.43
CA ALA A 468 -1.15 24.49 5.40
C ALA A 468 -1.47 24.99 3.99
N LYS A 469 -2.74 25.36 3.78
CA LYS A 469 -3.20 25.97 2.53
C LYS A 469 -2.47 27.28 2.21
N SER A 470 -2.26 28.13 3.21
CA SER A 470 -1.59 29.44 3.05
C SER A 470 -0.16 29.30 2.52
N PHE A 471 0.58 28.31 3.00
CA PHE A 471 1.92 28.00 2.51
C PHE A 471 1.88 27.48 1.08
N ALA A 472 0.96 26.56 0.77
CA ALA A 472 0.78 26.09 -0.60
C ALA A 472 0.43 27.24 -1.59
N ASP A 473 -0.36 28.22 -1.14
CA ASP A 473 -0.69 29.41 -1.95
C ASP A 473 0.51 30.32 -2.16
N SER A 474 1.39 30.50 -1.17
CA SER A 474 2.63 31.27 -1.35
C SER A 474 3.60 30.59 -2.31
N ILE A 475 3.69 29.25 -2.26
CA ILE A 475 4.50 28.46 -3.19
C ILE A 475 3.93 28.54 -4.62
N ARG A 476 2.61 28.48 -4.76
CA ARG A 476 1.95 28.64 -6.07
C ARG A 476 2.30 29.97 -6.74
N GLN A 477 2.42 31.06 -5.98
CA GLN A 477 2.84 32.37 -6.50
C GLN A 477 4.29 32.37 -7.02
N LYS A 478 5.14 31.43 -6.56
CA LYS A 478 6.50 31.23 -7.06
C LYS A 478 6.57 30.31 -8.28
N ILE A 479 5.49 29.62 -8.68
CA ILE A 479 5.52 28.75 -9.85
C ILE A 479 5.31 29.58 -11.12
N THR A 480 6.31 29.60 -12.01
CA THR A 480 6.24 30.31 -13.29
C THR A 480 5.87 29.36 -14.43
N ASP A 481 4.74 29.59 -15.10
CA ASP A 481 4.21 28.67 -16.12
C ASP A 481 5.10 28.46 -17.36
N ASN A 482 6.08 29.33 -17.61
CA ASN A 482 6.89 29.34 -18.83
C ASN A 482 8.29 28.74 -18.67
N THR A 483 8.79 28.51 -17.46
CA THR A 483 10.16 28.00 -17.24
C THR A 483 10.30 27.28 -15.91
N THR A 484 11.20 26.31 -15.85
CA THR A 484 11.84 25.86 -14.59
C THR A 484 12.98 26.79 -14.22
N HIS A 485 13.32 26.81 -12.92
CA HIS A 485 14.47 27.53 -12.37
C HIS A 485 15.59 26.60 -11.94
N ASN A 486 16.75 27.18 -11.62
CA ASN A 486 17.88 26.48 -11.02
C ASN A 486 17.58 26.04 -9.58
N GLN A 487 18.44 25.18 -9.02
CA GLN A 487 18.22 24.57 -7.71
C GLN A 487 18.05 25.61 -6.58
N SER A 488 18.81 26.71 -6.59
CA SER A 488 18.76 27.71 -5.51
C SER A 488 17.42 28.43 -5.41
N TYR A 489 16.65 28.49 -6.51
CA TYR A 489 15.31 29.08 -6.51
C TYR A 489 14.31 28.36 -5.60
N TYR A 490 14.44 27.04 -5.46
CA TYR A 490 13.53 26.24 -4.62
C TYR A 490 13.93 26.26 -3.14
N GLU A 491 15.00 26.99 -2.79
CA GLU A 491 15.49 27.18 -1.43
C GLU A 491 15.72 25.84 -0.69
N PRO A 492 16.49 24.88 -1.25
CA PRO A 492 16.86 23.67 -0.51
C PRO A 492 17.79 24.00 0.63
N GLU A 493 17.50 23.42 1.79
CA GLU A 493 18.33 23.58 2.97
C GLU A 493 19.38 22.46 3.06
N TYR A 494 18.98 21.23 2.72
CA TYR A 494 19.83 20.04 2.85
C TYR A 494 19.52 19.00 1.76
N PHE A 495 20.27 17.90 1.75
CA PHE A 495 20.00 16.69 0.97
C PHE A 495 19.73 15.48 1.87
N LEU A 496 18.91 14.55 1.37
CA LEU A 496 18.64 13.24 1.99
C LEU A 496 19.06 12.13 1.02
N PRO A 497 19.66 11.03 1.48
CA PRO A 497 20.01 9.88 0.65
C PRO A 497 18.83 9.35 -0.18
N GLU A 498 19.14 8.72 -1.32
CA GLU A 498 18.16 7.95 -2.08
C GLU A 498 17.92 6.60 -1.41
N ASN A 499 16.66 6.20 -1.32
CA ASN A 499 16.29 4.85 -0.94
C ASN A 499 15.76 4.08 -2.14
N HIS A 500 15.84 2.76 -2.08
CA HIS A 500 15.34 1.83 -3.10
C HIS A 500 14.60 0.66 -2.44
N GLY A 501 14.10 -0.30 -3.22
CA GLY A 501 13.45 -1.55 -2.77
C GLY A 501 12.31 -1.38 -1.75
N THR A 502 11.08 -1.57 -2.17
CA THR A 502 9.90 -1.41 -1.30
C THR A 502 8.77 -2.25 -1.90
N SER A 503 7.76 -2.60 -1.13
CA SER A 503 6.49 -3.11 -1.66
C SER A 503 5.30 -2.46 -0.97
N HIS A 504 4.15 -2.44 -1.64
CA HIS A 504 2.92 -1.91 -1.09
C HIS A 504 1.77 -2.92 -1.20
N ILE A 505 0.81 -2.83 -0.28
CA ILE A 505 -0.48 -3.50 -0.36
C ILE A 505 -1.61 -2.52 -0.02
N SER A 506 -2.67 -2.55 -0.81
CA SER A 506 -3.93 -1.88 -0.56
C SER A 506 -5.02 -2.93 -0.35
N VAL A 507 -5.83 -2.76 0.70
CA VAL A 507 -6.94 -3.67 1.05
C VAL A 507 -8.19 -2.86 1.34
N VAL A 508 -9.33 -3.32 0.84
CA VAL A 508 -10.67 -2.91 1.27
C VAL A 508 -11.47 -4.17 1.56
N ASP A 509 -12.06 -4.28 2.76
CA ASP A 509 -12.91 -5.41 3.15
C ASP A 509 -14.41 -5.13 2.97
N ALA A 510 -15.22 -6.17 3.17
CA ALA A 510 -16.68 -6.13 2.98
C ALA A 510 -17.42 -5.23 3.99
N ASP A 511 -16.80 -4.89 5.12
CA ASP A 511 -17.34 -3.94 6.09
C ASP A 511 -17.00 -2.49 5.71
N GLY A 512 -16.19 -2.27 4.68
CA GLY A 512 -15.72 -0.96 4.24
C GLY A 512 -14.48 -0.48 4.99
N ASN A 513 -13.84 -1.34 5.79
CA ASN A 513 -12.54 -1.04 6.38
C ASN A 513 -11.48 -1.07 5.29
N ALA A 514 -10.41 -0.30 5.49
CA ALA A 514 -9.32 -0.23 4.53
C ALA A 514 -7.94 -0.20 5.20
N VAL A 515 -6.97 -0.77 4.52
CA VAL A 515 -5.56 -0.72 4.92
C VAL A 515 -4.70 -0.35 3.72
N ALA A 516 -3.89 0.69 3.88
CA ALA A 516 -2.76 0.99 3.01
C ALA A 516 -1.48 0.71 3.80
N ALA A 517 -0.65 -0.23 3.33
CA ALA A 517 0.58 -0.60 4.04
C ALA A 517 1.77 -0.67 3.08
N THR A 518 2.85 0.05 3.43
CA THR A 518 4.09 0.08 2.64
C THR A 518 5.23 -0.43 3.50
N SER A 519 5.94 -1.46 3.00
CA SER A 519 7.02 -2.15 3.71
C SER A 519 8.29 -2.21 2.87
N THR A 520 9.45 -2.25 3.52
CA THR A 520 10.76 -2.10 2.90
C THR A 520 11.86 -2.83 3.69
N ILE A 521 12.93 -3.21 2.99
CA ILE A 521 14.25 -3.52 3.58
C ILE A 521 15.32 -2.54 3.02
N ASN A 522 14.87 -1.41 2.50
CA ASN A 522 15.59 -0.48 1.64
C ASN A 522 16.08 -1.17 0.36
N MET A 523 17.36 -1.05 0.02
CA MET A 523 17.86 -1.43 -1.30
C MET A 523 17.59 -2.89 -1.65
N TYR A 524 17.73 -3.25 -2.93
CA TYR A 524 17.48 -4.65 -3.32
C TYR A 524 18.35 -5.61 -2.53
N PHE A 525 17.73 -6.54 -1.79
CA PHE A 525 18.38 -7.44 -0.82
C PHE A 525 18.99 -6.76 0.42
N GLY A 526 18.52 -5.55 0.76
CA GLY A 526 18.95 -4.75 1.91
C GLY A 526 20.47 -4.63 2.03
N SER A 527 20.97 -4.96 3.22
CA SER A 527 22.40 -4.99 3.58
C SER A 527 23.23 -6.04 2.84
N LYS A 528 22.58 -6.86 1.99
CA LYS A 528 23.12 -8.09 1.41
C LYS A 528 23.42 -9.18 2.45
N VAL A 529 22.98 -9.00 3.70
CA VAL A 529 23.15 -9.99 4.76
C VAL A 529 21.85 -10.77 4.94
N MET A 530 21.93 -12.08 4.71
CA MET A 530 20.89 -13.03 5.11
C MET A 530 21.41 -13.83 6.31
N SER A 531 20.64 -13.88 7.39
CA SER A 531 20.98 -14.65 8.58
C SER A 531 20.96 -16.15 8.26
N PRO A 532 22.09 -16.87 8.34
CA PRO A 532 22.13 -18.31 8.07
C PRO A 532 21.33 -19.15 9.07
N SER A 533 21.14 -18.65 10.30
CA SER A 533 20.38 -19.35 11.34
C SER A 533 18.86 -19.21 11.17
N THR A 534 18.37 -18.05 10.73
CA THR A 534 16.93 -17.72 10.67
C THR A 534 16.37 -17.63 9.25
N GLY A 535 17.21 -17.46 8.23
CA GLY A 535 16.79 -17.18 6.85
C GLY A 535 16.26 -15.77 6.61
N VAL A 536 16.37 -14.87 7.61
CA VAL A 536 15.91 -13.48 7.50
C VAL A 536 16.91 -12.67 6.68
N LEU A 537 16.43 -12.02 5.63
CA LEU A 537 17.19 -11.03 4.87
C LEU A 537 17.05 -9.66 5.54
N LEU A 538 18.18 -9.01 5.81
CA LEU A 538 18.23 -7.85 6.70
C LEU A 538 18.34 -6.53 5.93
N ASN A 539 17.59 -5.53 6.39
CA ASN A 539 17.56 -4.19 5.83
C ASN A 539 18.95 -3.52 5.81
N ASN A 540 19.10 -2.49 4.97
CA ASN A 540 20.18 -1.50 5.10
C ASN A 540 19.60 -0.12 5.45
N GLU A 541 18.63 -0.05 6.37
CA GLU A 541 17.89 1.18 6.61
C GLU A 541 18.73 2.28 7.27
N MET A 542 19.90 1.95 7.83
CA MET A 542 20.83 2.97 8.31
C MET A 542 21.32 3.88 7.17
N ASP A 543 21.23 3.43 5.91
CA ASP A 543 21.52 4.23 4.71
C ASP A 543 20.58 5.43 4.52
N ASP A 544 19.36 5.34 5.05
CA ASP A 544 18.38 6.43 4.94
C ASP A 544 18.72 7.59 5.89
N PHE A 545 19.64 7.41 6.84
CA PHE A 545 20.19 8.52 7.61
C PHE A 545 21.18 9.34 6.78
N SER A 546 21.17 10.65 7.00
CA SER A 546 22.21 11.54 6.50
C SER A 546 23.53 11.26 7.23
N SER A 547 24.62 11.10 6.47
CA SER A 547 25.98 11.00 7.03
C SER A 547 26.66 12.37 6.97
N PRO A 548 27.20 12.89 8.08
CA PRO A 548 27.83 14.22 8.17
C PRO A 548 29.07 14.39 7.27
N LEU A 549 29.74 13.29 6.93
CA LEU A 549 31.00 13.29 6.17
C LEU A 549 30.80 12.86 4.70
N ILE A 550 29.56 12.65 4.27
CA ILE A 550 29.21 12.33 2.88
C ILE A 550 28.47 13.54 2.31
N ILE A 551 29.17 14.31 1.48
CA ILE A 551 28.59 15.42 0.72
C ILE A 551 28.14 14.87 -0.64
N ASN A 552 26.94 15.25 -1.08
CA ASN A 552 26.47 14.80 -2.40
C ASN A 552 27.31 15.39 -3.54
N GLY A 553 27.18 14.83 -4.74
CA GLY A 553 27.93 15.28 -5.94
C GLY A 553 27.68 16.73 -6.38
N TYR A 554 26.82 17.47 -5.67
CA TYR A 554 26.39 18.83 -5.98
C TYR A 554 26.73 19.83 -4.86
N GLY A 555 27.48 19.42 -3.83
CA GLY A 555 27.95 20.30 -2.77
C GLY A 555 26.88 20.72 -1.75
N VAL A 556 25.70 20.07 -1.73
CA VAL A 556 24.65 20.34 -0.73
C VAL A 556 24.97 19.56 0.55
N PRO A 557 24.98 20.21 1.72
CA PRO A 557 25.27 19.51 2.96
C PRO A 557 24.19 18.48 3.32
N PRO A 558 24.58 17.38 3.98
CA PRO A 558 23.65 16.37 4.47
C PRO A 558 22.74 16.95 5.57
N SER A 559 21.51 16.46 5.69
CA SER A 559 20.54 17.00 6.66
C SER A 559 20.90 16.67 8.11
N PRO A 560 21.18 17.66 8.97
CA PRO A 560 21.42 17.42 10.39
C PRO A 560 20.22 16.83 11.12
N ASN A 561 19.02 17.20 10.68
CA ASN A 561 17.75 16.68 11.20
C ASN A 561 17.64 15.17 10.98
N ASN A 562 18.34 14.62 10.01
CA ASN A 562 18.34 13.20 9.71
C ASN A 562 19.71 12.54 9.97
N PHE A 563 20.55 13.10 10.86
CA PHE A 563 21.75 12.40 11.32
C PHE A 563 21.42 11.21 12.23
N ILE A 564 22.32 10.23 12.23
CA ILE A 564 22.24 9.02 13.06
C ILE A 564 22.34 9.42 14.53
N VAL A 565 21.35 8.97 15.30
CA VAL A 565 21.31 9.04 16.76
C VAL A 565 20.76 7.70 17.24
N PRO A 566 21.32 7.08 18.29
CA PRO A 566 20.76 5.86 18.86
C PRO A 566 19.24 5.92 19.05
N TYR A 567 18.55 4.83 18.69
CA TYR A 567 17.09 4.66 18.76
C TYR A 567 16.24 5.53 17.82
N LYS A 568 16.85 6.44 17.08
CA LYS A 568 16.17 7.30 16.11
C LYS A 568 15.72 6.50 14.89
N ARG A 569 14.68 6.98 14.21
CA ARG A 569 14.20 6.44 12.93
C ARG A 569 14.68 7.28 11.75
N PRO A 570 15.13 6.66 10.65
CA PRO A 570 15.54 7.41 9.47
C PRO A 570 14.31 7.89 8.68
N MET A 571 14.46 9.03 8.00
CA MET A 571 13.45 9.56 7.08
C MET A 571 13.09 8.56 5.98
N SER A 572 11.80 8.43 5.69
CA SER A 572 11.29 7.52 4.66
C SER A 572 10.60 8.26 3.51
N SER A 573 10.62 7.66 2.32
CA SER A 573 9.83 8.10 1.16
C SER A 573 8.42 7.52 1.13
N MET A 574 8.11 6.58 2.01
CA MET A 574 6.81 5.91 2.06
C MET A 574 5.70 6.88 2.48
N CYS A 575 4.52 6.79 1.86
CA CYS A 575 3.32 7.56 2.20
C CYS A 575 2.03 6.79 1.86
N PRO A 576 1.76 5.62 2.49
CA PRO A 576 0.51 4.90 2.28
C PRO A 576 -0.67 5.79 2.66
N ALA A 577 -1.66 5.96 1.78
CA ALA A 577 -2.73 6.94 1.96
C ALA A 577 -4.11 6.32 1.75
N ILE A 578 -5.08 6.81 2.52
CA ILE A 578 -6.51 6.51 2.37
C ILE A 578 -7.25 7.82 2.16
N LEU A 579 -8.07 7.91 1.12
CA LEU A 579 -8.94 9.03 0.83
C LEU A 579 -10.39 8.61 1.05
N LEU A 580 -11.13 9.41 1.81
CA LEU A 580 -12.56 9.24 2.06
C LEU A 580 -13.39 10.27 1.28
N ASP A 581 -14.60 9.88 0.88
CA ASP A 581 -15.60 10.80 0.32
C ASP A 581 -16.25 11.67 1.41
N LYS A 582 -17.12 12.59 1.00
CA LYS A 582 -17.89 13.47 1.89
C LYS A 582 -18.82 12.76 2.89
N ASN A 583 -19.06 11.47 2.68
CA ASN A 583 -19.87 10.62 3.55
C ASN A 583 -19.01 9.71 4.45
N ASN A 584 -17.69 9.93 4.49
CA ASN A 584 -16.71 9.08 5.16
C ASN A 584 -16.66 7.64 4.60
N LYS A 585 -17.00 7.42 3.33
CA LYS A 585 -16.74 6.13 2.68
C LYS A 585 -15.36 6.14 2.06
N VAL A 586 -14.69 4.99 2.05
CA VAL A 586 -13.43 4.83 1.31
C VAL A 586 -13.68 5.23 -0.14
N LYS A 587 -12.85 6.13 -0.67
CA LYS A 587 -12.84 6.52 -2.07
C LYS A 587 -11.64 5.93 -2.79
N LEU A 588 -10.45 6.04 -2.19
CA LEU A 588 -9.21 5.55 -2.78
C LEU A 588 -8.26 5.08 -1.67
N VAL A 589 -7.76 3.86 -1.78
CA VAL A 589 -6.62 3.34 -1.00
C VAL A 589 -5.43 3.27 -1.94
N VAL A 590 -4.31 3.89 -1.60
CA VAL A 590 -3.18 4.02 -2.52
C VAL A 590 -1.84 4.10 -1.80
N GLY A 591 -0.82 3.51 -2.42
CA GLY A 591 0.57 3.64 -2.02
C GLY A 591 1.46 2.93 -3.02
N GLY A 592 2.77 2.96 -2.80
CA GLY A 592 3.67 2.37 -3.76
C GLY A 592 5.07 2.11 -3.26
N SER A 593 5.87 1.57 -4.18
CA SER A 593 7.29 1.32 -4.04
C SER A 593 8.11 2.06 -5.10
N GLY A 594 9.44 2.11 -4.92
CA GLY A 594 10.35 2.83 -5.82
C GLY A 594 11.10 3.97 -5.15
N GLY A 595 11.34 3.89 -3.84
CA GLY A 595 12.18 4.83 -3.12
C GLY A 595 11.63 6.25 -3.11
N THR A 596 12.49 7.23 -3.38
CA THR A 596 12.12 8.64 -3.51
C THR A 596 11.06 8.90 -4.57
N LYS A 597 10.75 7.95 -5.47
CA LYS A 597 9.71 8.10 -6.50
C LYS A 597 8.31 7.76 -5.98
N ILE A 598 8.19 7.21 -4.76
CA ILE A 598 6.91 6.82 -4.16
C ILE A 598 5.98 8.03 -4.06
N THR A 599 6.40 9.09 -3.36
CA THR A 599 5.56 10.27 -3.08
C THR A 599 4.99 10.90 -4.35
N THR A 600 5.84 11.08 -5.38
CA THR A 600 5.43 11.67 -6.66
C THR A 600 4.50 10.76 -7.45
N SER A 601 4.73 9.44 -7.40
CA SER A 601 3.90 8.47 -8.13
C SER A 601 2.54 8.29 -7.49
N VAL A 602 2.46 8.29 -6.16
CA VAL A 602 1.20 8.31 -5.42
C VAL A 602 0.42 9.59 -5.73
N ALA A 603 1.07 10.75 -5.76
CA ALA A 603 0.43 12.01 -6.16
C ALA A 603 -0.13 11.94 -7.59
N LEU A 604 0.63 11.41 -8.55
CA LEU A 604 0.16 11.23 -9.93
C LEU A 604 -1.04 10.28 -10.02
N VAL A 605 -1.04 9.15 -9.32
CA VAL A 605 -2.17 8.21 -9.34
C VAL A 605 -3.42 8.82 -8.70
N ILE A 606 -3.28 9.61 -7.64
CA ILE A 606 -4.40 10.37 -7.05
C ILE A 606 -4.97 11.36 -8.06
N LEU A 607 -4.11 12.14 -8.74
CA LEU A 607 -4.54 13.11 -9.77
C LEU A 607 -5.22 12.41 -10.96
N ASN A 608 -4.61 11.35 -11.46
CA ASN A 608 -5.14 10.57 -12.58
C ASN A 608 -6.53 10.00 -12.26
N SER A 609 -6.68 9.37 -11.09
CA SER A 609 -7.90 8.68 -10.70
C SER A 609 -9.03 9.64 -10.32
N LEU A 610 -8.72 10.74 -9.62
CA LEU A 610 -9.76 11.60 -9.01
C LEU A 610 -9.99 12.92 -9.73
N PHE A 611 -9.05 13.40 -10.55
CA PHE A 611 -9.12 14.73 -11.18
C PHE A 611 -9.15 14.65 -12.70
N PHE A 612 -8.43 13.70 -13.30
CA PHE A 612 -8.32 13.57 -14.75
C PHE A 612 -9.31 12.58 -15.37
N ASN A 613 -10.17 11.96 -14.56
CA ASN A 613 -11.20 11.01 -14.98
C ASN A 613 -10.61 9.81 -15.75
N TYR A 614 -9.45 9.32 -15.31
CA TYR A 614 -8.90 8.06 -15.80
C TYR A 614 -9.57 6.91 -15.05
N ASP A 615 -9.89 5.83 -15.76
CA ASP A 615 -10.12 4.54 -15.10
C ASP A 615 -8.88 4.13 -14.29
N LEU A 616 -9.07 3.28 -13.27
CA LEU A 616 -8.00 3.02 -12.31
C LEU A 616 -6.80 2.32 -12.99
N LYS A 617 -7.08 1.45 -13.96
CA LYS A 617 -6.06 0.71 -14.70
C LYS A 617 -5.15 1.68 -15.46
N LYS A 618 -5.73 2.63 -16.17
CA LYS A 618 -5.00 3.70 -16.85
C LYS A 618 -4.27 4.57 -15.83
N ALA A 619 -4.92 4.97 -14.75
CA ALA A 619 -4.31 5.81 -13.71
C ALA A 619 -3.01 5.23 -13.14
N VAL A 620 -2.96 3.91 -12.93
CA VAL A 620 -1.79 3.18 -12.41
C VAL A 620 -0.76 2.87 -13.51
N SER A 621 -1.20 2.53 -14.73
CA SER A 621 -0.30 2.06 -15.79
C SER A 621 0.28 3.17 -16.68
N ASP A 622 -0.31 4.37 -16.72
CA ASP A 622 0.16 5.49 -17.54
C ASP A 622 1.64 5.80 -17.26
N PRO A 623 2.47 6.12 -18.28
CA PRO A 623 3.87 6.48 -18.06
C PRO A 623 4.00 7.68 -17.11
N ARG A 624 4.88 7.55 -16.10
CA ARG A 624 5.05 8.55 -15.06
C ARG A 624 6.27 9.44 -15.29
N ILE A 625 6.22 10.57 -14.61
CA ILE A 625 7.23 11.62 -14.57
C ILE A 625 7.60 11.90 -13.12
N HIS A 626 8.86 12.20 -12.85
CA HIS A 626 9.36 12.40 -11.50
C HIS A 626 10.48 13.44 -11.47
N HIS A 627 10.50 14.21 -10.39
CA HIS A 627 11.61 15.08 -10.02
C HIS A 627 11.68 15.18 -8.50
N GLN A 628 12.88 15.09 -7.93
CA GLN A 628 13.13 15.13 -6.49
C GLN A 628 14.08 16.28 -6.10
N LEU A 629 14.00 17.38 -6.85
CA LEU A 629 14.94 18.52 -6.86
C LEU A 629 16.39 18.21 -7.27
N ASN A 630 16.99 17.16 -6.72
CA ASN A 630 18.35 16.74 -7.01
C ASN A 630 18.40 15.21 -7.26
N PRO A 631 18.90 14.74 -8.42
CA PRO A 631 19.57 15.50 -9.49
C PRO A 631 18.64 16.41 -10.29
N ALA A 632 19.22 17.41 -10.98
CA ALA A 632 18.49 18.50 -11.66
C ALA A 632 17.93 18.11 -13.04
N PHE A 633 17.38 16.89 -13.15
CA PHE A 633 16.69 16.42 -14.34
C PHE A 633 15.33 15.80 -13.99
N THR A 634 14.43 15.92 -14.94
CA THR A 634 13.11 15.30 -14.95
C THR A 634 13.23 13.89 -15.47
N MET A 635 12.93 12.92 -14.61
CA MET A 635 12.91 11.51 -14.97
C MET A 635 11.57 11.13 -15.59
N LEU A 636 11.61 10.43 -16.71
CA LEU A 636 10.43 9.91 -17.42
C LEU A 636 10.52 8.41 -17.56
N GLU A 637 9.39 7.73 -17.41
CA GLU A 637 9.28 6.33 -17.84
C GLU A 637 9.31 6.21 -19.37
N PRO A 638 9.69 5.04 -19.92
CA PRO A 638 9.62 4.78 -21.35
C PRO A 638 8.21 5.03 -21.93
N ASN A 639 8.17 5.45 -23.20
CA ASN A 639 6.93 5.73 -23.94
C ASN A 639 6.09 6.90 -23.40
N PHE A 640 6.68 7.81 -22.61
CA PHE A 640 6.04 9.05 -22.24
C PHE A 640 5.73 9.92 -23.48
N ASP A 641 4.63 10.67 -23.44
CA ASP A 641 4.10 11.46 -24.55
C ASP A 641 5.13 12.46 -25.10
N THR A 642 5.65 12.20 -26.31
CA THR A 642 6.73 12.98 -26.93
C THR A 642 6.37 14.46 -27.11
N ALA A 643 5.10 14.77 -27.40
CA ALA A 643 4.68 16.16 -27.58
C ALA A 643 4.73 16.94 -26.26
N VAL A 644 4.43 16.26 -25.14
CA VAL A 644 4.61 16.83 -23.79
C VAL A 644 6.09 16.99 -23.47
N ILE A 645 6.94 16.02 -23.83
CA ILE A 645 8.40 16.11 -23.64
C ILE A 645 8.96 17.36 -24.34
N GLU A 646 8.64 17.57 -25.61
CA GLU A 646 9.07 18.75 -26.35
C GLU A 646 8.57 20.05 -25.71
N GLY A 647 7.33 20.04 -25.21
CA GLY A 647 6.76 21.16 -24.47
C GLY A 647 7.49 21.47 -23.16
N LEU A 648 7.92 20.44 -22.41
CA LEU A 648 8.70 20.58 -21.18
C LEU A 648 10.13 21.06 -21.47
N VAL A 649 10.77 20.57 -22.53
CA VAL A 649 12.09 21.04 -22.99
C VAL A 649 12.04 22.54 -23.35
N LYS A 650 10.98 23.00 -24.03
CA LYS A 650 10.76 24.43 -24.31
C LYS A 650 10.58 25.27 -23.04
N LYS A 651 10.23 24.66 -21.91
CA LYS A 651 10.17 25.27 -20.57
C LYS A 651 11.46 25.03 -19.76
N ASN A 652 12.57 24.66 -20.42
CA ASN A 652 13.91 24.41 -19.86
C ASN A 652 14.04 23.18 -18.95
N HIS A 653 13.11 22.23 -18.98
CA HIS A 653 13.27 20.97 -18.25
C HIS A 653 14.32 20.10 -18.92
N LEU A 654 15.34 19.68 -18.16
CA LEU A 654 16.28 18.65 -18.59
C LEU A 654 15.62 17.28 -18.43
N ILE A 655 15.67 16.44 -19.45
CA ILE A 655 14.92 15.19 -19.50
C ILE A 655 15.87 13.99 -19.47
N GLU A 656 15.55 13.01 -18.64
CA GLU A 656 16.20 11.69 -18.61
C GLU A 656 15.15 10.58 -18.66
N VAL A 657 15.32 9.61 -19.55
CA VAL A 657 14.40 8.47 -19.68
C VAL A 657 14.96 7.28 -18.89
N LEU A 658 14.15 6.75 -17.98
CA LEU A 658 14.50 5.61 -17.15
C LEU A 658 14.72 4.36 -18.00
N THR A 659 15.79 3.63 -17.70
CA THR A 659 16.12 2.33 -18.29
C THR A 659 15.70 1.16 -17.41
N SER A 660 15.31 1.44 -16.17
CA SER A 660 14.86 0.47 -15.17
C SER A 660 13.35 0.58 -14.90
N ILE A 661 12.84 -0.36 -14.11
CA ILE A 661 11.48 -0.28 -13.59
C ILE A 661 11.39 0.96 -12.69
N GLY A 662 10.44 1.85 -12.97
CA GLY A 662 10.13 3.02 -12.15
C GLY A 662 9.45 2.66 -10.83
N ALA A 663 8.63 3.57 -10.30
CA ALA A 663 7.81 3.28 -9.13
C ALA A 663 6.78 2.16 -9.42
N VAL A 664 6.14 1.62 -8.41
CA VAL A 664 5.04 0.64 -8.57
C VAL A 664 3.95 1.03 -7.60
N VAL A 665 2.73 1.22 -8.09
CA VAL A 665 1.60 1.67 -7.25
C VAL A 665 0.55 0.57 -7.17
N GLN A 666 0.06 0.30 -5.96
CA GLN A 666 -1.16 -0.49 -5.78
C GLN A 666 -2.27 0.48 -5.38
N ALA A 667 -3.45 0.28 -5.95
CA ALA A 667 -4.58 1.13 -5.66
C ALA A 667 -5.91 0.38 -5.68
N ILE A 668 -6.84 0.81 -4.84
CA ILE A 668 -8.24 0.41 -4.85
C ILE A 668 -9.11 1.66 -4.87
N LEU A 669 -9.89 1.84 -5.93
CA LEU A 669 -10.82 2.94 -6.13
C LEU A 669 -12.25 2.43 -5.93
N GLN A 670 -12.99 3.08 -5.04
CA GLN A 670 -14.41 2.81 -4.86
C GLN A 670 -15.24 3.77 -5.73
N GLU A 671 -16.08 3.20 -6.56
CA GLU A 671 -17.04 3.92 -7.40
C GLU A 671 -18.40 3.25 -7.34
N GLU A 672 -19.40 4.04 -6.95
CA GLU A 672 -20.75 3.55 -6.67
C GLU A 672 -20.73 2.39 -5.67
N ASN A 673 -21.10 1.18 -6.11
CA ASN A 673 -21.11 -0.04 -5.32
C ASN A 673 -20.05 -1.05 -5.79
N HIS A 674 -19.03 -0.60 -6.52
CA HIS A 674 -17.93 -1.44 -7.01
C HIS A 674 -16.57 -0.95 -6.49
N LEU A 675 -15.69 -1.92 -6.26
CA LEU A 675 -14.28 -1.73 -5.96
C LEU A 675 -13.47 -2.07 -7.20
N TYR A 676 -12.87 -1.07 -7.82
CA TYR A 676 -11.88 -1.26 -8.87
C TYR A 676 -10.52 -1.38 -8.18
N ALA A 677 -9.80 -2.46 -8.43
CA ALA A 677 -8.50 -2.68 -7.80
C ALA A 677 -7.44 -3.02 -8.85
N GLU A 678 -6.31 -2.33 -8.76
CA GLU A 678 -5.25 -2.44 -9.74
C GLU A 678 -3.89 -2.56 -9.07
N SER A 679 -3.16 -3.56 -9.55
CA SER A 679 -1.76 -3.76 -9.21
C SER A 679 -0.88 -3.38 -10.38
N ASP A 680 0.11 -2.51 -10.14
CA ASP A 680 0.93 -1.98 -11.23
C ASP A 680 1.66 -3.12 -11.97
N PRO A 681 1.42 -3.25 -13.29
CA PRO A 681 1.93 -4.38 -14.08
C PRO A 681 3.46 -4.38 -14.21
N ARG A 682 4.16 -3.29 -13.84
CA ARG A 682 5.62 -3.19 -13.92
C ARG A 682 6.35 -4.24 -13.08
N LYS A 683 5.76 -4.69 -11.96
CA LYS A 683 6.26 -5.84 -11.16
C LYS A 683 5.55 -7.17 -11.46
N GLY A 684 4.58 -7.18 -12.39
CA GLY A 684 3.79 -8.37 -12.72
C GLY A 684 2.74 -8.75 -11.68
N GLY A 685 2.37 -7.81 -10.79
CA GLY A 685 1.29 -7.98 -9.84
C GLY A 685 -0.09 -8.00 -10.51
N TYR A 686 -1.08 -8.51 -9.78
CA TYR A 686 -2.49 -8.39 -10.15
C TYR A 686 -3.36 -8.33 -8.89
N ALA A 687 -4.49 -7.63 -8.94
CA ALA A 687 -5.42 -7.56 -7.82
C ALA A 687 -6.32 -8.81 -7.75
N ALA A 688 -6.82 -9.11 -6.56
CA ALA A 688 -7.79 -10.18 -6.28
C ALA A 688 -8.88 -9.69 -5.32
N GLY A 689 -10.10 -10.19 -5.47
CA GLY A 689 -11.26 -9.77 -4.67
C GLY A 689 -12.49 -10.64 -4.96
N TYR A 690 -13.64 -10.30 -4.40
CA TYR A 690 -14.92 -10.99 -4.62
C TYR A 690 -16.14 -10.08 -4.54
#